data_AF-A0A7S4KUR7-F1
#
_entry.id   AF-A0A7S4KUR7-F1
#
_cell.length_a   1.000
_cell.length_b   1.000
_cell.length_c   1.000
_cell.angle_alpha   90.00
_cell.angle_beta   90.00
_cell.angle_gamma   90.00
#
_symmetry.space_group_name_H-M   'P 1'
#
loop_
_entity.id
_entity.type
_entity.pdbx_description
1 polymer ?
#
loop_
_entity_poly.entity_id
_entity_poly.type
_entity_poly.pdbx_seq_one_letter_code
_entity_poly.pdbx_strand_id
1 'polypeptide(L)'
;SSSSSSSSGPTPPETFGNICMDLDIQEDSVLLNRLKNIIMTSTEGPAGWTFVPYMVTEPFRKWAQAFLDLGVSVVGEDPAWIERYGHKGVLHRHIRTPDVPSVIEQLNIGVIPVAEGWVCDTVEDLLSAYREMSIPSVVIKPINGAAGEGIVFVNSEVELETYAFPMGQVLLEKCLDLDRADDGVVLSPAAHYMEEKLIGDMVDQIMIGTGYGGWRPALGPNKLNKEGVRIINRLIDRMQPRGPGGFDYLISKGKLVLSDVNTGRFNGSHFPKFFVKNFGHPSQTWICWKKRPPADLPVTVWYFRLMKKGIAFTPSKDSHDSVAPPKQGIFPIIYARGRSGQFVSLGKDTSAAFALQQKGNEMLDLPMTEEEKEFALEMEALETKPWLLGPEIGNEGILEAVEEMKAAFHQHLLHRQTPLVAGPTTPPTTLTLVSNAAAIYSPSKLSYGRGEAHLLLAGNRVVGILSSDEADAIRPLVLKEISVPNCVVVPGLVDIHCHLIGGGGEMGPESCTPEAKLSSLFKGGLTTVVGVLGTDGYSRSLLTLSRKVRALRNQGMGAFMYSGSYAVPPPTITGSVSQDIQLIDSVIGVGEVAVSDQRSSNATTQELSQLVGEVYVAGLLAGKGGVTYFHIGQHPTCLKPLRDILDITHIPITALLPTHCQRSVNLVNESVEWIEKGGYADFTATNRTTPLALKQVFDKGMSAWSRAIASSDAYGSFPTYDAAGNLLGYGMGSPTGLLRLLRTLCLEDGWSLEHAIMCVTKNPAKGLNLPDNRGEIQVGGLADLLVLDESSLELRYLFSQGELVVDQKEGFAKAG
;
A
#
# COMPACT_ATOMS: atom_id res chain seq x y z
N SER A 1 -23.92 -1.10 -59.93
CA SER A 1 -25.30 -1.07 -59.43
C SER A 1 -25.36 -1.89 -58.14
N SER A 2 -25.19 -1.26 -56.97
CA SER A 2 -26.27 -0.76 -56.09
C SER A 2 -27.16 -1.87 -55.49
N SER A 3 -26.94 -2.17 -54.20
CA SER A 3 -27.90 -2.04 -53.06
C SER A 3 -28.62 -3.37 -52.74
N SER A 4 -28.84 -3.83 -51.51
CA SER A 4 -29.06 -3.15 -50.22
C SER A 4 -28.83 -4.10 -49.03
N SER A 5 -28.29 -3.53 -47.95
CA SER A 5 -28.11 -4.07 -46.60
C SER A 5 -29.44 -4.32 -45.87
N SER A 6 -29.59 -5.50 -45.25
CA SER A 6 -30.57 -5.74 -44.17
C SER A 6 -29.88 -5.67 -42.82
N SER A 7 -30.09 -4.56 -42.10
CA SER A 7 -29.70 -4.35 -40.71
C SER A 7 -30.52 -5.26 -39.80
N SER A 8 -29.86 -6.22 -39.15
CA SER A 8 -30.37 -6.88 -37.95
C SER A 8 -30.42 -5.84 -36.83
N GLY A 9 -31.62 -5.48 -36.38
CA GLY A 9 -31.81 -4.57 -35.24
C GLY A 9 -31.15 -5.09 -33.96
N PRO A 10 -30.88 -4.21 -32.99
CA PRO A 10 -30.30 -4.61 -31.72
C PRO A 10 -31.28 -5.50 -30.97
N THR A 11 -30.82 -6.69 -30.62
CA THR A 11 -31.44 -7.53 -29.59
C THR A 11 -31.68 -6.66 -28.34
N PRO A 12 -32.82 -6.81 -27.63
CA PRO A 12 -33.03 -6.09 -26.38
C PRO A 12 -31.86 -6.39 -25.45
N PRO A 13 -31.39 -5.43 -24.63
CA PRO A 13 -30.43 -5.77 -23.60
C PRO A 13 -31.07 -6.87 -22.76
N GLU A 14 -30.36 -7.99 -22.60
CA GLU A 14 -30.72 -9.01 -21.63
C GLU A 14 -31.11 -8.28 -20.34
N THR A 15 -32.40 -8.32 -20.02
CA THR A 15 -32.88 -7.89 -18.72
C THR A 15 -32.10 -8.74 -17.74
N PHE A 16 -31.12 -8.12 -17.08
CA PHE A 16 -30.48 -8.68 -15.91
C PHE A 16 -31.63 -8.98 -14.96
N GLY A 17 -32.12 -10.22 -14.97
CA GLY A 17 -32.78 -10.76 -13.81
C GLY A 17 -31.79 -10.51 -12.69
N ASN A 18 -32.16 -9.63 -11.77
CA ASN A 18 -31.50 -9.57 -10.48
C ASN A 18 -31.66 -10.99 -9.91
N ILE A 19 -30.70 -11.87 -10.20
CA ILE A 19 -30.50 -13.07 -9.41
C ILE A 19 -30.10 -12.49 -8.07
N CYS A 20 -31.11 -12.28 -7.23
CA CYS A 20 -30.90 -11.96 -5.84
C CYS A 20 -30.06 -13.12 -5.34
N MET A 21 -28.83 -12.87 -4.89
CA MET A 21 -27.93 -13.94 -4.42
C MET A 21 -28.60 -14.81 -3.36
N ASP A 22 -29.62 -14.27 -2.68
CA ASP A 22 -30.50 -14.96 -1.74
C ASP A 22 -31.26 -16.17 -2.32
N LEU A 23 -31.55 -16.18 -3.64
CA LEU A 23 -32.20 -17.30 -4.32
C LEU A 23 -31.23 -18.48 -4.46
N ASP A 24 -29.96 -18.22 -4.79
CA ASP A 24 -28.93 -19.25 -4.91
C ASP A 24 -28.64 -19.92 -3.55
N ILE A 25 -28.74 -19.16 -2.45
CA ILE A 25 -28.54 -19.67 -1.08
C ILE A 25 -29.64 -20.67 -0.67
N GLN A 26 -30.87 -20.50 -1.14
CA GLN A 26 -31.97 -21.41 -0.77
C GLN A 26 -31.79 -22.81 -1.34
N GLU A 27 -31.18 -22.93 -2.52
CA GLU A 27 -30.99 -24.20 -3.20
C GLU A 27 -29.66 -24.88 -2.82
N ASP A 28 -28.73 -24.13 -2.21
CA ASP A 28 -27.41 -24.60 -1.81
C ASP A 28 -27.33 -25.00 -0.32
N SER A 29 -27.66 -26.27 -0.05
CA SER A 29 -27.50 -26.88 1.28
C SER A 29 -26.05 -26.88 1.79
N VAL A 30 -25.04 -26.77 0.91
CA VAL A 30 -23.63 -26.73 1.30
C VAL A 30 -23.29 -25.35 1.85
N LEU A 31 -23.72 -24.28 1.20
CA LEU A 31 -23.47 -22.91 1.63
C LEU A 31 -24.13 -22.60 2.98
N LEU A 32 -25.37 -23.03 3.19
CA LEU A 32 -26.05 -22.85 4.48
C LEU A 32 -25.37 -23.60 5.63
N ASN A 33 -24.93 -24.84 5.39
CA ASN A 33 -24.17 -25.60 6.39
C ASN A 33 -22.82 -24.96 6.70
N ARG A 34 -22.14 -24.37 5.69
CA ARG A 34 -20.89 -23.62 5.91
C ARG A 34 -21.12 -22.40 6.77
N LEU A 35 -22.12 -21.58 6.48
CA LEU A 35 -22.48 -20.41 7.30
C LEU A 35 -22.78 -20.82 8.74
N LYS A 36 -23.50 -21.93 8.93
CA LYS A 36 -23.77 -22.48 10.26
C LYS A 36 -22.53 -22.89 11.02
N ASN A 37 -21.61 -23.58 10.38
CA ASN A 37 -20.36 -23.94 11.02
C ASN A 37 -19.57 -22.69 11.42
N ILE A 38 -19.39 -21.72 10.51
CA ILE A 38 -18.67 -20.46 10.78
C ILE A 38 -19.23 -19.75 12.02
N ILE A 39 -20.55 -19.56 12.07
CA ILE A 39 -21.21 -18.84 13.17
C ILE A 39 -21.09 -19.62 14.48
N MET A 40 -21.35 -20.94 14.45
CA MET A 40 -21.35 -21.77 15.66
C MET A 40 -19.95 -22.00 16.25
N THR A 41 -18.91 -22.02 15.43
CA THR A 41 -17.52 -22.19 15.89
C THR A 41 -16.81 -20.87 16.18
N SER A 42 -17.48 -19.73 15.97
CA SER A 42 -16.93 -18.42 16.29
C SER A 42 -16.80 -18.21 17.80
N THR A 43 -15.81 -17.42 18.20
CA THR A 43 -15.53 -17.11 19.62
C THR A 43 -16.66 -16.34 20.30
N GLU A 44 -17.46 -15.59 19.54
CA GLU A 44 -18.59 -14.80 20.05
C GLU A 44 -19.91 -15.58 20.07
N GLY A 45 -19.95 -16.76 19.42
CA GLY A 45 -21.16 -17.56 19.22
C GLY A 45 -22.24 -16.82 18.40
N PRO A 46 -23.40 -17.45 18.15
CA PRO A 46 -24.45 -16.87 17.31
C PRO A 46 -24.93 -15.47 17.71
N ALA A 47 -24.98 -15.18 19.01
CA ALA A 47 -25.43 -13.90 19.54
C ALA A 47 -24.50 -12.71 19.21
N GLY A 48 -23.24 -12.98 18.85
CA GLY A 48 -22.30 -11.97 18.38
C GLY A 48 -22.48 -11.57 16.90
N TRP A 49 -23.28 -12.33 16.13
CA TRP A 49 -23.42 -12.13 14.70
C TRP A 49 -24.66 -11.31 14.32
N THR A 50 -24.51 -10.52 13.26
CA THR A 50 -25.59 -9.72 12.68
C THR A 50 -25.56 -9.81 11.15
N PHE A 51 -26.67 -10.19 10.53
CA PHE A 51 -26.83 -10.10 9.08
C PHE A 51 -27.25 -8.69 8.66
N VAL A 52 -26.60 -8.17 7.62
CA VAL A 52 -26.87 -6.85 7.04
C VAL A 52 -27.22 -7.01 5.55
N PRO A 53 -28.48 -7.32 5.20
CA PRO A 53 -28.90 -7.45 3.82
C PRO A 53 -29.06 -6.08 3.14
N TYR A 54 -28.97 -6.05 1.81
CA TYR A 54 -29.30 -4.85 1.03
C TYR A 54 -30.77 -4.41 1.27
N MET A 55 -31.66 -5.38 1.34
CA MET A 55 -33.07 -5.28 1.70
C MET A 55 -33.49 -6.63 2.28
N VAL A 56 -34.37 -6.65 3.27
CA VAL A 56 -34.89 -7.91 3.82
C VAL A 56 -35.94 -8.46 2.85
N THR A 57 -35.58 -9.49 2.11
CA THR A 57 -36.49 -10.16 1.17
C THR A 57 -37.14 -11.39 1.80
N GLU A 58 -38.26 -11.86 1.24
CA GLU A 58 -38.86 -13.13 1.68
C GLU A 58 -37.88 -14.31 1.46
N PRO A 59 -37.14 -14.40 0.32
CA PRO A 59 -36.12 -15.41 0.16
C PRO A 59 -35.02 -15.39 1.23
N PHE A 60 -34.49 -14.19 1.54
CA PHE A 60 -33.51 -14.00 2.60
C PHE A 60 -34.00 -14.56 3.94
N ARG A 61 -35.23 -14.20 4.32
CA ARG A 61 -35.82 -14.64 5.60
C ARG A 61 -35.93 -16.15 5.73
N LYS A 62 -36.35 -16.83 4.67
CA LYS A 62 -36.55 -18.29 4.70
C LYS A 62 -35.28 -19.02 5.12
N TRP A 63 -34.13 -18.63 4.58
CA TRP A 63 -32.87 -19.27 4.96
C TRP A 63 -32.24 -18.66 6.22
N ALA A 64 -32.44 -17.36 6.48
CA ALA A 64 -31.93 -16.68 7.67
C ALA A 64 -32.62 -17.18 8.97
N GLN A 65 -33.85 -17.69 8.89
CA GLN A 65 -34.62 -18.13 10.06
C GLN A 65 -33.88 -19.16 10.92
N ALA A 66 -33.19 -20.12 10.28
CA ALA A 66 -32.42 -21.15 11.00
C ALA A 66 -31.28 -20.58 11.87
N PHE A 67 -30.84 -19.35 11.61
CA PHE A 67 -29.81 -18.64 12.36
C PHE A 67 -30.40 -17.65 13.36
N LEU A 68 -31.53 -17.02 13.02
CA LEU A 68 -32.31 -16.21 13.95
C LEU A 68 -32.70 -17.03 15.19
N ASP A 69 -33.11 -18.29 14.98
CA ASP A 69 -33.46 -19.23 16.06
C ASP A 69 -32.25 -19.57 16.96
N LEU A 70 -31.03 -19.41 16.45
CA LEU A 70 -29.78 -19.61 17.19
C LEU A 70 -29.32 -18.34 17.94
N GLY A 71 -29.96 -17.20 17.71
CA GLY A 71 -29.65 -15.92 18.35
C GLY A 71 -28.91 -14.91 17.47
N VAL A 72 -28.72 -15.18 16.17
CA VAL A 72 -28.17 -14.20 15.21
C VAL A 72 -29.19 -13.09 14.99
N SER A 73 -28.75 -11.83 14.88
CA SER A 73 -29.65 -10.70 14.60
C SER A 73 -29.66 -10.31 13.11
N VAL A 74 -30.68 -9.58 12.67
CA VAL A 74 -30.81 -9.06 11.30
C VAL A 74 -31.11 -7.57 11.36
N VAL A 75 -30.37 -6.76 10.59
CA VAL A 75 -30.68 -5.36 10.34
C VAL A 75 -31.68 -5.26 9.20
N GLY A 76 -32.75 -4.49 9.38
CA GLY A 76 -33.72 -4.23 8.34
C GLY A 76 -35.17 -4.41 8.76
N GLU A 77 -36.06 -4.17 7.81
CA GLU A 77 -37.50 -4.15 8.03
C GLU A 77 -38.14 -5.52 7.80
N ASP A 78 -39.39 -5.67 8.23
CA ASP A 78 -40.20 -6.81 7.84
C ASP A 78 -40.98 -6.59 6.52
N PRO A 79 -41.31 -7.66 5.77
CA PRO A 79 -42.03 -7.56 4.51
C PRO A 79 -43.34 -6.78 4.63
N ALA A 80 -44.07 -6.88 5.75
CA ALA A 80 -45.31 -6.12 5.91
C ALA A 80 -45.02 -4.62 6.07
N TRP A 81 -43.93 -4.27 6.76
CA TRP A 81 -43.44 -2.90 6.81
C TRP A 81 -42.97 -2.40 5.44
N ILE A 82 -42.20 -3.21 4.70
CA ILE A 82 -41.70 -2.87 3.35
C ILE A 82 -42.85 -2.72 2.36
N GLU A 83 -43.83 -3.61 2.40
CA GLU A 83 -45.03 -3.53 1.57
C GLU A 83 -45.83 -2.26 1.89
N ARG A 84 -45.87 -1.85 3.15
CA ARG A 84 -46.61 -0.65 3.55
C ARG A 84 -45.89 0.65 3.22
N TYR A 85 -44.57 0.71 3.38
CA TYR A 85 -43.81 1.97 3.35
C TYR A 85 -42.73 2.03 2.27
N GLY A 86 -42.26 0.89 1.76
CA GLY A 86 -41.05 0.74 0.93
C GLY A 86 -41.17 1.09 -0.55
N HIS A 87 -42.33 1.56 -1.02
CA HIS A 87 -42.58 1.82 -2.44
C HIS A 87 -43.17 3.21 -2.69
N LYS A 88 -43.05 3.74 -3.93
CA LYS A 88 -43.50 5.11 -4.26
C LYS A 88 -45.01 5.31 -4.21
N GLY A 89 -45.78 4.23 -4.36
CA GLY A 89 -47.25 4.22 -4.20
C GLY A 89 -47.75 4.90 -2.92
N VAL A 90 -46.92 4.98 -1.86
CA VAL A 90 -47.26 5.65 -0.59
C VAL A 90 -47.54 7.15 -0.72
N LEU A 91 -47.06 7.78 -1.81
CA LEU A 91 -47.16 9.22 -2.03
C LEU A 91 -48.59 9.65 -2.42
N HIS A 92 -49.27 8.84 -3.22
CA HIS A 92 -50.52 9.22 -3.89
C HIS A 92 -51.69 8.32 -3.52
N ARG A 93 -52.89 8.83 -3.73
CA ARG A 93 -54.11 8.04 -3.65
C ARG A 93 -54.24 7.21 -4.92
N HIS A 94 -55.03 6.15 -4.86
CA HIS A 94 -55.37 5.36 -6.03
C HIS A 94 -56.52 6.01 -6.80
N ILE A 95 -56.44 6.08 -8.13
CA ILE A 95 -57.46 6.75 -8.97
C ILE A 95 -58.86 6.14 -8.83
N ARG A 96 -58.93 4.83 -8.58
CA ARG A 96 -60.21 4.13 -8.32
C ARG A 96 -60.82 4.40 -6.95
N THR A 97 -60.02 4.90 -6.00
CA THR A 97 -60.45 5.16 -4.62
C THR A 97 -59.93 6.54 -4.16
N PRO A 98 -60.37 7.63 -4.80
CA PRO A 98 -59.81 8.97 -4.57
C PRO A 98 -60.09 9.52 -3.16
N ASP A 99 -61.09 8.98 -2.47
CA ASP A 99 -61.42 9.34 -1.08
C ASP A 99 -60.57 8.59 -0.04
N VAL A 100 -59.83 7.56 -0.43
CA VAL A 100 -58.95 6.80 0.47
C VAL A 100 -57.60 7.52 0.55
N PRO A 101 -57.18 8.03 1.73
CA PRO A 101 -55.93 8.75 1.85
C PRO A 101 -54.72 7.86 1.53
N SER A 102 -53.67 8.46 0.95
CA SER A 102 -52.40 7.77 0.71
C SER A 102 -51.74 7.40 2.03
N VAL A 103 -50.76 6.49 1.99
CA VAL A 103 -50.05 6.05 3.21
C VAL A 103 -49.40 7.24 3.92
N ILE A 104 -48.82 8.19 3.17
CA ILE A 104 -48.24 9.41 3.77
C ILE A 104 -49.30 10.30 4.42
N GLU A 105 -50.47 10.46 3.81
CA GLU A 105 -51.57 11.23 4.42
C GLU A 105 -52.04 10.58 5.73
N GLN A 106 -52.10 9.24 5.78
CA GLN A 106 -52.50 8.48 6.96
C GLN A 106 -51.54 8.65 8.15
N LEU A 107 -50.26 8.98 7.91
CA LEU A 107 -49.29 9.24 8.99
C LEU A 107 -49.63 10.49 9.81
N ASN A 108 -50.48 11.38 9.28
CA ASN A 108 -51.01 12.57 9.95
C ASN A 108 -49.91 13.45 10.59
N ILE A 109 -48.91 13.81 9.79
CA ILE A 109 -47.81 14.70 10.20
C ILE A 109 -47.92 16.11 9.59
N GLY A 110 -49.11 16.46 9.10
CA GLY A 110 -49.37 17.70 8.37
C GLY A 110 -49.15 17.55 6.86
N VAL A 111 -49.32 18.65 6.13
CA VAL A 111 -49.25 18.66 4.66
C VAL A 111 -47.81 18.43 4.21
N ILE A 112 -47.60 17.34 3.47
CA ILE A 112 -46.35 17.07 2.75
C ILE A 112 -46.61 17.36 1.28
N PRO A 113 -45.93 18.34 0.67
CA PRO A 113 -46.09 18.59 -0.74
C PRO A 113 -45.58 17.40 -1.55
N VAL A 114 -46.44 16.82 -2.38
CA VAL A 114 -46.10 15.83 -3.43
C VAL A 114 -46.54 16.39 -4.78
N ALA A 115 -46.06 15.82 -5.88
CA ALA A 115 -46.60 16.17 -7.19
C ALA A 115 -48.10 15.84 -7.26
N GLU A 116 -48.85 16.55 -8.08
CA GLU A 116 -50.23 16.12 -8.37
C GLU A 116 -50.17 14.80 -9.15
N GLY A 117 -50.83 13.76 -8.67
CA GLY A 117 -50.74 12.45 -9.30
C GLY A 117 -51.58 11.37 -8.64
N TRP A 118 -51.56 10.19 -9.26
CA TRP A 118 -52.38 9.04 -8.90
C TRP A 118 -51.62 7.74 -9.03
N VAL A 119 -51.96 6.77 -8.19
CA VAL A 119 -51.59 5.37 -8.37
C VAL A 119 -52.53 4.73 -9.40
N CYS A 120 -51.97 3.99 -10.36
CA CYS A 120 -52.68 3.37 -11.47
C CYS A 120 -52.22 1.91 -11.68
N ASP A 121 -53.18 0.99 -11.89
CA ASP A 121 -52.92 -0.44 -12.14
C ASP A 121 -53.10 -0.84 -13.60
N THR A 122 -53.87 -0.06 -14.36
CA THR A 122 -54.31 -0.39 -15.71
C THR A 122 -54.27 0.81 -16.65
N VAL A 123 -54.33 0.56 -17.97
CA VAL A 123 -54.41 1.64 -18.96
C VAL A 123 -55.64 2.52 -18.74
N GLU A 124 -56.77 1.94 -18.33
CA GLU A 124 -57.99 2.70 -18.02
C GLU A 124 -57.80 3.64 -16.82
N ASP A 125 -57.02 3.21 -15.82
CA ASP A 125 -56.63 4.04 -14.69
C ASP A 125 -55.74 5.21 -15.15
N LEU A 126 -54.76 4.96 -16.03
CA LEU A 126 -53.89 6.00 -16.59
C LEU A 126 -54.68 7.06 -17.35
N LEU A 127 -55.61 6.64 -18.21
CA LEU A 127 -56.45 7.56 -18.99
C LEU A 127 -57.40 8.35 -18.08
N SER A 128 -57.96 7.73 -17.06
CA SER A 128 -58.83 8.39 -16.08
C SER A 128 -58.05 9.44 -15.28
N ALA A 129 -56.88 9.08 -14.77
CA ALA A 129 -55.98 9.98 -14.04
C ALA A 129 -55.51 11.14 -14.92
N TYR A 130 -55.12 10.89 -16.17
CA TYR A 130 -54.68 11.92 -17.12
C TYR A 130 -55.77 12.98 -17.38
N ARG A 131 -57.01 12.52 -17.61
CA ARG A 131 -58.17 13.40 -17.83
C ARG A 131 -58.54 14.18 -16.58
N GLU A 132 -58.51 13.53 -15.42
CA GLU A 132 -58.81 14.17 -14.14
C GLU A 132 -57.83 15.31 -13.83
N MET A 133 -56.54 15.07 -14.04
CA MET A 133 -55.51 16.09 -13.82
C MET A 133 -55.63 17.25 -14.83
N SER A 134 -56.12 17.00 -16.05
CA SER A 134 -56.26 18.01 -17.12
C SER A 134 -54.94 18.71 -17.46
N ILE A 135 -53.83 17.96 -17.53
CA ILE A 135 -52.46 18.48 -17.70
C ILE A 135 -51.86 17.96 -19.01
N PRO A 136 -51.18 18.81 -19.80
CA PRO A 136 -50.64 18.40 -21.10
C PRO A 136 -49.44 17.46 -21.02
N SER A 137 -48.69 17.46 -19.91
CA SER A 137 -47.45 16.67 -19.77
C SER A 137 -47.39 16.00 -18.40
N VAL A 138 -47.22 14.67 -18.42
CA VAL A 138 -47.22 13.81 -17.25
C VAL A 138 -46.03 12.85 -17.29
N VAL A 139 -45.70 12.27 -16.15
CA VAL A 139 -44.64 11.28 -16.00
C VAL A 139 -45.21 10.01 -15.38
N ILE A 140 -44.92 8.87 -16.00
CA ILE A 140 -45.18 7.55 -15.45
C ILE A 140 -43.96 7.11 -14.67
N LYS A 141 -44.15 6.63 -13.43
CA LYS A 141 -43.08 6.07 -12.58
C LYS A 141 -43.53 4.75 -11.96
N PRO A 142 -42.86 3.62 -12.21
CA PRO A 142 -43.16 2.37 -11.52
C PRO A 142 -43.03 2.50 -10.00
N ILE A 143 -43.97 1.95 -9.23
CA ILE A 143 -43.94 2.11 -7.77
C ILE A 143 -42.71 1.45 -7.12
N ASN A 144 -42.24 0.36 -7.74
CA ASN A 144 -41.12 -0.46 -7.29
C ASN A 144 -39.82 -0.17 -8.09
N GLY A 145 -39.86 0.79 -9.02
CA GLY A 145 -38.69 1.18 -9.80
C GLY A 145 -37.59 1.80 -8.93
N ALA A 146 -36.34 1.64 -9.34
CA ALA A 146 -35.19 2.25 -8.68
C ALA A 146 -34.32 3.02 -9.68
N ALA A 147 -33.63 4.07 -9.21
CA ALA A 147 -32.63 4.80 -10.01
C ALA A 147 -33.09 5.29 -11.40
N GLY A 148 -34.38 5.61 -11.55
CA GLY A 148 -34.97 6.08 -12.81
C GLY A 148 -35.54 5.00 -13.72
N GLU A 149 -35.52 3.74 -13.29
CA GLU A 149 -36.03 2.60 -14.05
C GLU A 149 -37.52 2.74 -14.37
N GLY A 150 -37.86 2.59 -15.66
CA GLY A 150 -39.22 2.63 -16.17
C GLY A 150 -39.89 4.00 -16.13
N ILE A 151 -39.16 5.09 -15.84
CA ILE A 151 -39.71 6.45 -15.91
C ILE A 151 -39.94 6.85 -17.37
N VAL A 152 -41.17 7.24 -17.71
CA VAL A 152 -41.56 7.65 -19.06
C VAL A 152 -42.29 8.99 -18.99
N PHE A 153 -41.87 9.95 -19.82
CA PHE A 153 -42.58 11.22 -19.99
C PHE A 153 -43.58 11.08 -21.13
N VAL A 154 -44.81 11.51 -20.88
CA VAL A 154 -45.95 11.33 -21.78
C VAL A 154 -46.65 12.66 -22.01
N ASN A 155 -46.98 12.96 -23.27
CA ASN A 155 -47.61 14.22 -23.65
C ASN A 155 -48.98 14.04 -24.34
N SER A 156 -49.48 12.81 -24.45
CA SER A 156 -50.75 12.51 -25.11
C SER A 156 -51.43 11.26 -24.55
N GLU A 157 -52.76 11.18 -24.67
CA GLU A 157 -53.52 9.97 -24.29
C GLU A 157 -53.11 8.74 -25.12
N VAL A 158 -52.80 8.93 -26.41
CA VAL A 158 -52.42 7.86 -27.34
C VAL A 158 -51.16 7.13 -26.85
N GLU A 159 -50.20 7.86 -26.28
CA GLU A 159 -48.99 7.24 -25.70
C GLU A 159 -49.34 6.37 -24.48
N LEU A 160 -50.31 6.77 -23.65
CA LEU A 160 -50.75 6.02 -22.46
C LEU A 160 -51.43 4.70 -22.84
N GLU A 161 -52.19 4.67 -23.93
CA GLU A 161 -52.91 3.47 -24.41
C GLU A 161 -51.99 2.29 -24.68
N THR A 162 -50.72 2.59 -25.00
CA THR A 162 -49.71 1.59 -25.35
C THR A 162 -48.86 1.13 -24.17
N TYR A 163 -49.06 1.69 -22.97
CA TYR A 163 -48.24 1.38 -21.80
C TYR A 163 -48.57 0.00 -21.23
N ALA A 164 -47.59 -0.90 -21.22
CA ALA A 164 -47.78 -2.33 -20.94
C ALA A 164 -47.56 -2.74 -19.47
N PHE A 165 -47.40 -1.79 -18.53
CA PHE A 165 -47.16 -2.06 -17.11
C PHE A 165 -46.04 -3.11 -16.84
N PRO A 166 -44.85 -2.96 -17.46
CA PRO A 166 -43.80 -3.98 -17.40
C PRO A 166 -43.29 -4.25 -15.97
N MET A 167 -43.55 -3.33 -15.03
CA MET A 167 -43.14 -3.40 -13.62
C MET A 167 -44.32 -3.39 -12.65
N GLY A 168 -45.53 -3.69 -13.14
CA GLY A 168 -46.77 -3.60 -12.37
C GLY A 168 -47.22 -2.17 -12.16
N GLN A 169 -47.80 -1.90 -10.99
CA GLN A 169 -48.42 -0.63 -10.63
C GLN A 169 -47.48 0.57 -10.83
N VAL A 170 -48.06 1.70 -11.26
CA VAL A 170 -47.31 2.94 -11.54
C VAL A 170 -47.96 4.14 -10.88
N LEU A 171 -47.17 5.19 -10.71
CA LEU A 171 -47.63 6.54 -10.47
C LEU A 171 -47.77 7.26 -11.80
N LEU A 172 -48.87 7.96 -12.01
CA LEU A 172 -49.00 9.00 -13.02
C LEU A 172 -48.95 10.36 -12.33
N GLU A 173 -47.90 11.13 -12.57
CA GLU A 173 -47.68 12.42 -11.91
C GLU A 173 -47.55 13.56 -12.91
N LYS A 174 -47.87 14.76 -12.45
CA LYS A 174 -47.64 16.00 -13.19
C LYS A 174 -46.14 16.21 -13.38
N CYS A 175 -45.73 16.57 -14.61
CA CYS A 175 -44.38 17.06 -14.83
C CYS A 175 -44.15 18.39 -14.10
N LEU A 176 -43.22 18.38 -13.15
CA LEU A 176 -42.85 19.57 -12.39
C LEU A 176 -41.88 20.45 -13.19
N ASP A 177 -41.99 21.77 -12.97
CA ASP A 177 -41.03 22.75 -13.46
C ASP A 177 -39.90 22.88 -12.43
N LEU A 178 -38.77 22.23 -12.72
CA LEU A 178 -37.72 21.96 -11.73
C LEU A 178 -36.69 23.08 -11.65
N ASP A 179 -36.43 23.53 -10.42
CA ASP A 179 -35.37 24.49 -10.14
C ASP A 179 -34.00 23.81 -10.35
N ARG A 180 -33.04 24.57 -10.85
CA ARG A 180 -31.69 24.10 -11.18
C ARG A 180 -30.66 24.92 -10.42
N ALA A 181 -29.55 24.28 -10.08
CA ALA A 181 -28.36 24.95 -9.58
C ALA A 181 -27.65 25.72 -10.71
N ASP A 182 -26.65 26.53 -10.35
CA ASP A 182 -25.87 27.35 -11.30
C ASP A 182 -25.16 26.52 -12.38
N ASP A 183 -24.91 25.24 -12.12
CA ASP A 183 -24.32 24.31 -13.07
C ASP A 183 -25.34 23.62 -13.99
N GLY A 184 -26.61 24.01 -13.91
CA GLY A 184 -27.71 23.50 -14.73
C GLY A 184 -28.29 22.16 -14.26
N VAL A 185 -27.75 21.54 -13.20
CA VAL A 185 -28.29 20.29 -12.64
C VAL A 185 -29.53 20.58 -11.79
N VAL A 186 -30.54 19.73 -11.89
CA VAL A 186 -31.76 19.83 -11.07
C VAL A 186 -31.42 19.79 -9.59
N LEU A 187 -32.04 20.68 -8.81
CA LEU A 187 -31.99 20.62 -7.35
C LEU A 187 -32.91 19.49 -6.88
N SER A 188 -32.28 18.38 -6.48
CA SER A 188 -32.97 17.15 -6.05
C SER A 188 -32.49 16.73 -4.65
N PRO A 189 -32.90 17.43 -3.59
CA PRO A 189 -32.40 17.19 -2.24
C PRO A 189 -32.90 15.86 -1.67
N ALA A 190 -32.08 15.12 -0.96
CA ALA A 190 -32.45 13.85 -0.33
C ALA A 190 -31.87 13.74 1.09
N ALA A 191 -32.59 13.04 1.97
CA ALA A 191 -32.07 12.65 3.27
C ALA A 191 -32.23 11.14 3.49
N HIS A 192 -31.33 10.63 4.32
CA HIS A 192 -31.10 9.19 4.49
C HIS A 192 -31.02 8.89 5.97
N TYR A 193 -31.51 7.73 6.38
CA TYR A 193 -31.55 7.32 7.78
C TYR A 193 -31.11 5.87 7.94
N MET A 194 -30.72 5.55 9.16
CA MET A 194 -30.59 4.18 9.65
C MET A 194 -31.34 4.13 10.97
N GLU A 195 -32.27 3.18 11.06
CA GLU A 195 -33.23 3.12 12.16
C GLU A 195 -33.90 4.50 12.33
N GLU A 196 -34.12 4.95 13.57
CA GLU A 196 -34.80 6.21 13.86
C GLU A 196 -33.91 7.46 13.68
N LYS A 197 -32.74 7.35 13.03
CA LYS A 197 -31.74 8.45 12.97
C LYS A 197 -31.32 8.78 11.55
N LEU A 198 -31.38 10.08 11.22
CA LEU A 198 -30.74 10.59 10.02
C LEU A 198 -29.22 10.37 10.04
N ILE A 199 -28.67 10.05 8.87
CA ILE A 199 -27.24 9.89 8.66
C ILE A 199 -26.72 11.09 7.87
N GLY A 200 -25.89 11.90 8.52
CA GLY A 200 -25.25 13.08 7.92
C GLY A 200 -26.25 14.12 7.41
N ASP A 201 -25.73 15.08 6.66
CA ASP A 201 -26.54 16.18 6.12
C ASP A 201 -27.35 15.78 4.88
N MET A 202 -28.24 16.69 4.45
CA MET A 202 -28.91 16.57 3.16
C MET A 202 -27.91 16.63 2.00
N VAL A 203 -28.21 15.87 0.97
CA VAL A 203 -27.42 15.77 -0.26
C VAL A 203 -28.31 16.10 -1.45
N ASP A 204 -27.76 16.61 -2.54
CA ASP A 204 -28.46 16.66 -3.82
C ASP A 204 -28.11 15.41 -4.64
N GLN A 205 -29.14 14.82 -5.24
CA GLN A 205 -29.01 13.80 -6.26
C GLN A 205 -28.57 14.43 -7.58
N ILE A 206 -27.45 13.97 -8.13
CA ILE A 206 -26.96 14.37 -9.44
C ILE A 206 -27.69 13.52 -10.49
N MET A 207 -28.66 14.12 -11.17
CA MET A 207 -29.46 13.45 -12.19
C MET A 207 -28.90 13.69 -13.60
N ILE A 208 -28.78 12.62 -14.40
CA ILE A 208 -28.38 12.67 -15.81
C ILE A 208 -29.55 12.09 -16.61
N GLY A 209 -30.37 12.96 -17.20
CA GLY A 209 -31.68 12.55 -17.73
C GLY A 209 -32.60 12.07 -16.60
N THR A 210 -33.19 10.88 -16.76
CA THR A 210 -33.95 10.20 -15.69
C THR A 210 -33.05 9.35 -14.78
N GLY A 211 -31.78 9.16 -15.15
CA GLY A 211 -30.85 8.30 -14.44
C GLY A 211 -30.16 8.98 -13.27
N TYR A 212 -29.88 8.19 -12.24
CA TYR A 212 -29.07 8.62 -11.10
C TYR A 212 -27.56 8.53 -11.41
N GLY A 213 -26.87 9.67 -11.33
CA GLY A 213 -25.43 9.80 -11.61
C GLY A 213 -24.53 9.94 -10.39
N GLY A 214 -25.05 10.37 -9.23
CA GLY A 214 -24.22 10.63 -8.05
C GLY A 214 -24.90 11.45 -6.94
N TRP A 215 -24.14 11.78 -5.90
CA TRP A 215 -24.56 12.66 -4.81
C TRP A 215 -23.55 13.77 -4.58
N ARG A 216 -24.03 14.92 -4.15
CA ARG A 216 -23.21 16.05 -3.67
C ARG A 216 -23.88 16.68 -2.45
N PRO A 217 -23.22 17.56 -1.68
CA PRO A 217 -23.87 18.34 -0.65
C PRO A 217 -25.03 19.14 -1.25
N ALA A 218 -26.14 19.24 -0.52
CA ALA A 218 -27.31 19.97 -1.00
C ALA A 218 -26.98 21.45 -1.27
N LEU A 219 -27.21 21.91 -2.49
CA LEU A 219 -26.99 23.30 -2.92
C LEU A 219 -28.24 24.17 -2.76
N GLY A 220 -29.40 23.56 -2.51
CA GLY A 220 -30.65 24.25 -2.30
C GLY A 220 -30.62 25.24 -1.11
N PRO A 221 -31.53 26.22 -1.06
CA PRO A 221 -31.61 27.19 0.03
C PRO A 221 -31.65 26.52 1.41
N ASN A 222 -30.79 26.96 2.33
CA ASN A 222 -30.69 26.41 3.69
C ASN A 222 -32.03 26.30 4.44
N LYS A 223 -32.96 27.23 4.17
CA LYS A 223 -34.32 27.20 4.76
C LYS A 223 -35.10 25.96 4.32
N LEU A 224 -35.02 25.62 3.03
CA LEU A 224 -35.69 24.45 2.46
C LEU A 224 -35.05 23.16 3.00
N ASN A 225 -33.73 23.04 2.99
CA ASN A 225 -33.06 21.85 3.56
C ASN A 225 -33.47 21.59 5.02
N LYS A 226 -33.56 22.64 5.85
CA LYS A 226 -34.06 22.54 7.24
C LYS A 226 -35.54 22.18 7.33
N GLU A 227 -36.35 22.54 6.34
CA GLU A 227 -37.75 22.14 6.25
C GLU A 227 -37.89 20.66 5.87
N GLY A 228 -37.16 20.21 4.86
CA GLY A 228 -37.10 18.80 4.46
C GLY A 228 -36.66 17.89 5.61
N VAL A 229 -35.58 18.23 6.32
CA VAL A 229 -35.13 17.49 7.52
C VAL A 229 -36.22 17.39 8.59
N ARG A 230 -36.96 18.49 8.84
CA ARG A 230 -38.07 18.49 9.81
C ARG A 230 -39.24 17.59 9.37
N ILE A 231 -39.54 17.53 8.08
CA ILE A 231 -40.57 16.63 7.55
C ILE A 231 -40.11 15.17 7.69
N ILE A 232 -38.88 14.86 7.28
CA ILE A 232 -38.34 13.50 7.35
C ILE A 232 -38.25 12.99 8.79
N ASN A 233 -37.80 13.80 9.74
CA ASN A 233 -37.76 13.37 11.14
C ASN A 233 -39.15 12.99 11.66
N ARG A 234 -40.22 13.69 11.23
CA ARG A 234 -41.59 13.33 11.59
C ARG A 234 -42.07 12.07 10.85
N LEU A 235 -41.63 11.85 9.61
CA LEU A 235 -41.90 10.61 8.88
C LEU A 235 -41.25 9.42 9.61
N ILE A 236 -39.96 9.53 9.95
CA ILE A 236 -39.22 8.51 10.70
C ILE A 236 -39.90 8.23 12.05
N ASP A 237 -40.25 9.27 12.81
CA ASP A 237 -40.95 9.14 14.10
C ASP A 237 -42.30 8.41 13.98
N ARG A 238 -43.03 8.57 12.87
CA ARG A 238 -44.30 7.85 12.67
C ARG A 238 -44.13 6.45 12.07
N MET A 239 -43.12 6.26 11.25
CA MET A 239 -42.85 4.99 10.58
C MET A 239 -42.09 4.00 11.47
N GLN A 240 -41.33 4.51 12.46
CA GLN A 240 -40.51 3.74 13.41
C GLN A 240 -39.64 2.69 12.70
N PRO A 241 -38.81 3.10 11.72
CA PRO A 241 -38.01 2.16 10.96
C PRO A 241 -36.92 1.51 11.82
N ARG A 242 -36.67 0.22 11.57
CA ARG A 242 -35.57 -0.58 12.13
C ARG A 242 -34.40 -0.77 11.16
N GLY A 243 -34.60 -0.37 9.90
CA GLY A 243 -33.65 -0.54 8.81
C GLY A 243 -33.16 0.77 8.20
N PRO A 244 -32.38 0.68 7.11
CA PRO A 244 -31.96 1.83 6.33
C PRO A 244 -33.08 2.36 5.44
N GLY A 245 -32.96 3.63 5.03
CA GLY A 245 -33.86 4.20 4.05
C GLY A 245 -33.56 5.65 3.68
N GLY A 246 -34.33 6.18 2.75
CA GLY A 246 -34.21 7.58 2.35
C GLY A 246 -35.45 8.13 1.66
N PHE A 247 -35.49 9.45 1.58
CA PHE A 247 -36.54 10.23 0.94
C PHE A 247 -35.91 11.24 0.02
N ASP A 248 -36.44 11.33 -1.20
CA ASP A 248 -35.93 12.23 -2.23
C ASP A 248 -36.97 13.31 -2.53
N TYR A 249 -36.51 14.55 -2.52
CA TYR A 249 -37.27 15.74 -2.88
C TYR A 249 -36.81 16.27 -4.23
N LEU A 250 -37.71 17.02 -4.85
CA LEU A 250 -37.43 17.94 -5.95
C LEU A 250 -37.73 19.36 -5.47
N ILE A 251 -37.00 20.34 -5.99
CA ILE A 251 -37.36 21.75 -5.82
C ILE A 251 -38.06 22.24 -7.09
N SER A 252 -39.28 22.75 -6.94
CA SER A 252 -40.06 23.34 -8.04
C SER A 252 -40.64 24.68 -7.59
N LYS A 253 -40.29 25.75 -8.31
CA LYS A 253 -40.75 27.12 -8.04
C LYS A 253 -40.48 27.54 -6.58
N GLY A 254 -39.28 27.22 -6.09
CA GLY A 254 -38.82 27.54 -4.74
C GLY A 254 -39.47 26.73 -3.61
N LYS A 255 -40.14 25.61 -3.92
CA LYS A 255 -40.79 24.74 -2.93
C LYS A 255 -40.25 23.32 -3.00
N LEU A 256 -40.09 22.68 -1.84
CA LEU A 256 -39.78 21.26 -1.75
C LEU A 256 -41.03 20.42 -2.07
N VAL A 257 -40.84 19.41 -2.91
CA VAL A 257 -41.86 18.43 -3.28
C VAL A 257 -41.28 17.03 -3.09
N LEU A 258 -41.89 16.22 -2.23
CA LEU A 258 -41.46 14.83 -2.02
C LEU A 258 -41.79 14.04 -3.29
N SER A 259 -40.77 13.40 -3.87
CA SER A 259 -40.84 12.78 -5.19
C SER A 259 -40.52 11.29 -5.20
N ASP A 260 -39.78 10.78 -4.21
CA ASP A 260 -39.46 9.36 -4.13
C ASP A 260 -39.28 8.93 -2.67
N VAL A 261 -39.59 7.66 -2.40
CA VAL A 261 -39.42 6.97 -1.13
C VAL A 261 -38.62 5.71 -1.39
N ASN A 262 -37.50 5.58 -0.68
CA ASN A 262 -36.54 4.50 -0.82
C ASN A 262 -36.28 3.89 0.57
N THR A 263 -37.33 3.48 1.26
CA THR A 263 -37.30 3.06 2.67
C THR A 263 -37.25 1.53 2.81
N GLY A 264 -36.64 1.03 3.90
CA GLY A 264 -36.50 -0.40 4.16
C GLY A 264 -35.40 -1.09 3.35
N ARG A 265 -34.56 -0.30 2.67
CA ARG A 265 -33.42 -0.77 1.87
C ARG A 265 -32.26 0.22 1.90
N PHE A 266 -31.06 -0.29 1.74
CA PHE A 266 -29.91 0.57 1.44
C PHE A 266 -30.09 1.21 0.06
N ASN A 267 -29.52 2.39 -0.11
CA ASN A 267 -29.47 3.06 -1.40
C ASN A 267 -28.07 3.62 -1.67
N GLY A 268 -27.90 4.24 -2.84
CA GLY A 268 -26.62 4.74 -3.30
C GLY A 268 -25.94 5.76 -2.38
N SER A 269 -26.65 6.42 -1.44
CA SER A 269 -26.01 7.42 -0.57
C SER A 269 -25.52 6.86 0.76
N HIS A 270 -26.03 5.71 1.21
CA HIS A 270 -25.73 5.20 2.55
C HIS A 270 -24.24 4.92 2.73
N PHE A 271 -23.65 4.10 1.86
CA PHE A 271 -22.24 3.73 1.94
C PHE A 271 -21.30 4.94 1.78
N PRO A 272 -21.50 5.88 0.83
CA PRO A 272 -20.76 7.14 0.82
C PRO A 272 -20.85 7.92 2.12
N LYS A 273 -22.05 8.04 2.73
CA LYS A 273 -22.22 8.76 3.99
C LYS A 273 -21.51 8.07 5.15
N PHE A 274 -21.57 6.74 5.24
CA PHE A 274 -20.80 6.00 6.24
C PHE A 274 -19.29 6.16 6.02
N PHE A 275 -18.84 6.11 4.77
CA PHE A 275 -17.44 6.32 4.42
C PHE A 275 -16.96 7.70 4.87
N VAL A 276 -17.68 8.76 4.49
CA VAL A 276 -17.36 10.14 4.86
C VAL A 276 -17.41 10.31 6.39
N LYS A 277 -18.38 9.72 7.08
CA LYS A 277 -18.46 9.78 8.55
C LYS A 277 -17.26 9.13 9.24
N ASN A 278 -16.72 8.04 8.68
CA ASN A 278 -15.62 7.28 9.29
C ASN A 278 -14.22 7.77 8.88
N PHE A 279 -14.09 8.41 7.71
CA PHE A 279 -12.80 8.71 7.10
C PHE A 279 -12.66 10.14 6.55
N GLY A 280 -13.76 10.90 6.48
CA GLY A 280 -13.76 12.28 6.00
C GLY A 280 -13.61 13.28 7.16
N HIS A 281 -12.81 14.31 6.96
CA HIS A 281 -12.63 15.36 7.97
C HIS A 281 -13.77 16.40 7.92
N PRO A 282 -14.23 16.98 9.04
CA PRO A 282 -15.31 17.98 9.04
C PRO A 282 -15.08 19.24 8.19
N SER A 283 -13.82 19.56 7.88
CA SER A 283 -13.47 20.67 6.98
C SER A 283 -13.46 20.30 5.49
N GLN A 284 -13.69 19.03 5.16
CA GLN A 284 -13.78 18.55 3.78
C GLN A 284 -15.23 18.47 3.33
N THR A 285 -15.38 18.49 2.01
CA THR A 285 -16.63 18.15 1.35
C THR A 285 -16.38 16.98 0.39
N TRP A 286 -17.47 16.40 -0.11
CA TRP A 286 -17.40 15.16 -0.85
C TRP A 286 -18.33 15.16 -2.05
N ILE A 287 -17.95 14.45 -3.10
CA ILE A 287 -18.85 14.14 -4.21
C ILE A 287 -18.81 12.64 -4.44
N CYS A 288 -19.98 12.04 -4.55
CA CYS A 288 -20.13 10.66 -4.96
C CYS A 288 -20.62 10.60 -6.40
N TRP A 289 -20.10 9.67 -7.19
CA TRP A 289 -20.61 9.43 -8.53
C TRP A 289 -20.56 7.96 -8.90
N LYS A 290 -21.37 7.61 -9.90
CA LYS A 290 -21.34 6.31 -10.53
C LYS A 290 -20.64 6.39 -11.88
N LYS A 291 -19.77 5.43 -12.14
CA LYS A 291 -19.19 5.20 -13.45
C LYS A 291 -18.86 3.73 -13.58
N ARG A 292 -19.24 3.11 -14.69
CA ARG A 292 -18.87 1.73 -14.98
C ARG A 292 -17.38 1.69 -15.31
N PRO A 293 -16.53 1.00 -14.53
CA PRO A 293 -15.14 0.82 -14.89
C PRO A 293 -15.05 -0.05 -16.16
N PRO A 294 -14.06 0.16 -17.03
CA PRO A 294 -13.80 -0.75 -18.16
C PRO A 294 -13.67 -2.20 -17.70
N ALA A 295 -14.08 -3.14 -18.55
CA ALA A 295 -14.02 -4.57 -18.23
C ALA A 295 -12.58 -5.07 -18.08
N ASP A 296 -11.65 -4.44 -18.80
CA ASP A 296 -10.23 -4.74 -18.87
C ASP A 296 -9.39 -3.95 -17.88
N LEU A 297 -9.96 -3.08 -17.04
CA LEU A 297 -9.19 -2.23 -16.11
C LEU A 297 -9.30 -2.73 -14.65
N PRO A 298 -8.29 -3.44 -14.12
CA PRO A 298 -8.23 -3.81 -12.70
C PRO A 298 -8.24 -2.59 -11.78
N VAL A 299 -8.84 -2.75 -10.59
CA VAL A 299 -8.86 -1.69 -9.58
C VAL A 299 -7.45 -1.31 -9.12
N THR A 300 -6.53 -2.28 -9.10
CA THR A 300 -5.11 -2.10 -8.78
C THR A 300 -4.42 -1.15 -9.75
N VAL A 301 -4.65 -1.31 -11.06
CA VAL A 301 -4.16 -0.38 -12.09
C VAL A 301 -4.76 1.01 -11.90
N TRP A 302 -6.05 1.10 -11.57
CA TRP A 302 -6.68 2.39 -11.32
C TRP A 302 -6.12 3.09 -10.07
N TYR A 303 -5.85 2.36 -8.97
CA TYR A 303 -5.12 2.89 -7.82
C TYR A 303 -3.71 3.35 -8.18
N PHE A 304 -3.02 2.59 -9.03
CA PHE A 304 -1.71 2.96 -9.54
C PHE A 304 -1.74 4.30 -10.30
N ARG A 305 -2.78 4.54 -11.11
CA ARG A 305 -3.01 5.84 -11.78
C ARG A 305 -3.22 6.98 -10.78
N LEU A 306 -4.09 6.79 -9.78
CA LEU A 306 -4.37 7.79 -8.75
C LEU A 306 -3.10 8.17 -7.98
N MET A 307 -2.33 7.16 -7.58
CA MET A 307 -1.06 7.32 -6.88
C MET A 307 -0.02 8.08 -7.70
N LYS A 308 0.18 7.74 -8.98
CA LYS A 308 1.11 8.46 -9.88
C LYS A 308 0.77 9.95 -10.00
N LYS A 309 -0.49 10.32 -9.75
CA LYS A 309 -0.97 11.72 -9.75
C LYS A 309 -0.99 12.36 -8.36
N GLY A 310 -0.49 11.68 -7.33
CA GLY A 310 -0.48 12.16 -5.95
C GLY A 310 -1.89 12.31 -5.35
N ILE A 311 -2.87 11.55 -5.86
CA ILE A 311 -4.23 11.54 -5.34
C ILE A 311 -4.34 10.41 -4.33
N ALA A 312 -4.79 10.72 -3.11
CA ALA A 312 -4.99 9.70 -2.09
C ALA A 312 -6.13 8.74 -2.48
N PHE A 313 -5.94 7.45 -2.26
CA PHE A 313 -6.94 6.40 -2.52
C PHE A 313 -7.08 5.41 -1.37
N THR A 314 -6.30 5.59 -0.30
CA THR A 314 -6.40 4.85 0.96
C THR A 314 -6.99 5.76 2.06
N PRO A 315 -8.11 5.38 2.68
CA PRO A 315 -8.66 6.16 3.79
C PRO A 315 -7.79 6.01 5.04
N SER A 316 -7.65 7.07 5.86
CA SER A 316 -6.98 7.03 7.17
C SER A 316 -7.75 7.83 8.21
N LYS A 317 -7.95 7.23 9.38
CA LYS A 317 -8.60 7.86 10.55
C LYS A 317 -7.72 8.90 11.24
N ASP A 318 -6.40 8.86 11.00
CA ASP A 318 -5.41 9.73 11.64
C ASP A 318 -5.65 11.22 11.31
N SER A 319 -6.48 11.51 10.29
CA SER A 319 -6.81 12.87 9.88
C SER A 319 -7.77 13.61 10.82
N HIS A 320 -8.48 12.93 11.74
CA HIS A 320 -9.42 13.59 12.64
C HIS A 320 -8.77 14.35 13.80
N ASP A 321 -7.60 13.88 14.29
CA ASP A 321 -6.92 14.41 15.47
C ASP A 321 -5.54 15.03 15.16
N SER A 322 -5.12 15.06 13.89
CA SER A 322 -3.81 15.61 13.48
C SER A 322 -3.86 17.10 13.16
N VAL A 323 -2.75 17.80 13.42
CA VAL A 323 -2.54 19.21 12.99
C VAL A 323 -2.30 19.32 11.48
N ALA A 324 -2.08 18.21 10.77
CA ALA A 324 -1.87 18.20 9.32
C ALA A 324 -3.20 18.33 8.56
N PRO A 325 -3.23 19.04 7.41
CA PRO A 325 -4.45 19.19 6.63
C PRO A 325 -4.97 17.82 6.14
N PRO A 326 -6.30 17.61 6.13
CA PRO A 326 -6.87 16.31 5.79
C PRO A 326 -6.58 15.96 4.32
N LYS A 327 -6.18 14.70 4.10
CA LYS A 327 -5.78 14.21 2.78
C LYS A 327 -6.96 14.27 1.80
N GLN A 328 -6.74 14.89 0.65
CA GLN A 328 -7.71 14.94 -0.45
C GLN A 328 -7.51 13.71 -1.35
N GLY A 329 -8.60 13.10 -1.80
CA GLY A 329 -8.51 11.78 -2.44
C GLY A 329 -9.75 11.34 -3.18
N ILE A 330 -9.64 10.17 -3.81
CA ILE A 330 -10.69 9.47 -4.55
C ILE A 330 -10.70 8.01 -4.07
N PHE A 331 -11.88 7.54 -3.67
CA PHE A 331 -12.06 6.25 -3.02
C PHE A 331 -13.20 5.48 -3.70
N PRO A 332 -12.96 4.27 -4.21
CA PRO A 332 -14.03 3.43 -4.72
C PRO A 332 -14.79 2.80 -3.55
N ILE A 333 -16.11 2.99 -3.54
CA ILE A 333 -17.04 2.27 -2.67
C ILE A 333 -17.43 0.94 -3.32
N ILE A 334 -17.56 0.95 -4.66
CA ILE A 334 -17.84 -0.23 -5.49
C ILE A 334 -16.93 -0.16 -6.71
N TYR A 335 -16.25 -1.26 -7.03
CA TYR A 335 -15.49 -1.41 -8.26
C TYR A 335 -15.69 -2.80 -8.85
N ALA A 336 -16.73 -2.96 -9.67
CA ALA A 336 -17.02 -4.18 -10.41
C ALA A 336 -16.75 -3.95 -11.91
N ARG A 337 -15.61 -4.47 -12.39
CA ARG A 337 -15.13 -4.34 -13.79
C ARG A 337 -16.25 -4.64 -14.80
N GLY A 338 -16.45 -3.74 -15.75
CA GLY A 338 -17.44 -3.87 -16.81
C GLY A 338 -18.91 -3.89 -16.35
N ARG A 339 -19.18 -3.80 -15.04
CA ARG A 339 -20.53 -3.93 -14.47
C ARG A 339 -20.98 -2.65 -13.79
N SER A 340 -20.35 -2.29 -12.67
CA SER A 340 -20.80 -1.19 -11.80
C SER A 340 -19.63 -0.57 -11.05
N GLY A 341 -19.61 0.75 -10.91
CA GLY A 341 -18.65 1.45 -10.07
C GLY A 341 -19.30 2.62 -9.37
N GLN A 342 -18.90 2.81 -8.11
CA GLN A 342 -19.31 3.92 -7.26
C GLN A 342 -18.09 4.46 -6.54
N PHE A 343 -17.91 5.77 -6.62
CA PHE A 343 -16.71 6.44 -6.13
C PHE A 343 -17.09 7.63 -5.27
N VAL A 344 -16.21 8.01 -4.35
CA VAL A 344 -16.31 9.20 -3.50
C VAL A 344 -15.02 9.97 -3.60
N SER A 345 -15.08 11.27 -3.88
CA SER A 345 -13.95 12.19 -3.74
C SER A 345 -14.09 12.98 -2.45
N LEU A 346 -12.98 13.22 -1.76
CA LEU A 346 -12.89 14.12 -0.61
C LEU A 346 -12.00 15.31 -0.98
N GLY A 347 -12.57 16.51 -0.98
CA GLY A 347 -11.90 17.75 -1.32
C GLY A 347 -12.02 18.78 -0.20
N LYS A 348 -11.11 19.77 -0.19
CA LYS A 348 -11.18 20.89 0.77
C LYS A 348 -12.40 21.81 0.59
N ASP A 349 -12.99 21.79 -0.61
CA ASP A 349 -14.17 22.55 -1.03
C ASP A 349 -14.85 21.83 -2.22
N THR A 350 -16.04 22.28 -2.61
CA THR A 350 -16.88 21.55 -3.58
C THR A 350 -16.20 21.52 -4.95
N SER A 351 -15.52 22.61 -5.32
CA SER A 351 -14.75 22.72 -6.56
C SER A 351 -13.58 21.72 -6.58
N ALA A 352 -12.86 21.55 -5.48
CA ALA A 352 -11.79 20.58 -5.34
C ALA A 352 -12.30 19.14 -5.39
N ALA A 353 -13.42 18.84 -4.71
CA ALA A 353 -14.06 17.52 -4.77
C ALA A 353 -14.53 17.19 -6.21
N PHE A 354 -15.04 18.19 -6.95
CA PHE A 354 -15.47 18.05 -8.34
C PHE A 354 -14.27 17.87 -9.29
N ALA A 355 -13.19 18.63 -9.10
CA ALA A 355 -11.96 18.44 -9.86
C ALA A 355 -11.36 17.04 -9.65
N LEU A 356 -11.43 16.51 -8.43
CA LEU A 356 -11.04 15.12 -8.16
C LEU A 356 -11.96 14.13 -8.86
N GLN A 357 -13.28 14.31 -8.81
CA GLN A 357 -14.22 13.49 -9.57
C GLN A 357 -13.86 13.45 -11.07
N GLN A 358 -13.60 14.62 -11.69
CA GLN A 358 -13.21 14.71 -13.09
C GLN A 358 -11.93 13.93 -13.37
N LYS A 359 -10.88 14.11 -12.57
CA LYS A 359 -9.63 13.35 -12.69
C LYS A 359 -9.84 11.85 -12.54
N GLY A 360 -10.68 11.43 -11.59
CA GLY A 360 -11.03 10.02 -11.41
C GLY A 360 -11.70 9.43 -12.65
N ASN A 361 -12.60 10.20 -13.26
CA ASN A 361 -13.27 9.82 -14.51
C ASN A 361 -12.31 9.74 -15.69
N GLU A 362 -11.43 10.73 -15.87
CA GLU A 362 -10.39 10.73 -16.90
C GLU A 362 -9.53 9.47 -16.77
N MET A 363 -9.10 9.14 -15.55
CA MET A 363 -8.31 7.93 -15.29
C MET A 363 -9.07 6.62 -15.52
N LEU A 364 -10.39 6.63 -15.52
CA LEU A 364 -11.18 5.45 -15.91
C LEU A 364 -11.29 5.32 -17.44
N ASP A 365 -11.23 6.44 -18.16
CA ASP A 365 -11.40 6.47 -19.63
C ASP A 365 -10.10 6.23 -20.40
N LEU A 366 -8.94 6.41 -19.76
CA LEU A 366 -7.65 6.21 -20.41
C LEU A 366 -7.44 4.72 -20.74
N PRO A 367 -7.03 4.38 -21.98
CA PRO A 367 -6.64 3.02 -22.32
C PRO A 367 -5.42 2.62 -21.48
N MET A 368 -5.30 1.35 -21.12
CA MET A 368 -4.11 0.87 -20.41
C MET A 368 -2.86 0.99 -21.29
N THR A 369 -1.80 1.57 -20.72
CA THR A 369 -0.46 1.52 -21.32
C THR A 369 0.10 0.09 -21.28
N GLU A 370 1.15 -0.20 -22.04
CA GLU A 370 1.81 -1.52 -21.98
C GLU A 370 2.36 -1.83 -20.57
N GLU A 371 2.86 -0.82 -19.86
CA GLU A 371 3.27 -0.92 -18.43
C GLU A 371 2.07 -1.31 -17.55
N GLU A 372 0.93 -0.67 -17.75
CA GLU A 372 -0.29 -0.96 -16.98
C GLU A 372 -0.88 -2.32 -17.31
N LYS A 373 -0.74 -2.81 -18.55
CA LYS A 373 -1.13 -4.18 -18.93
C LYS A 373 -0.23 -5.23 -18.30
N GLU A 374 1.08 -5.01 -18.26
CA GLU A 374 2.02 -5.91 -17.59
C GLU A 374 1.74 -5.97 -16.08
N PHE A 375 1.51 -4.81 -15.45
CA PHE A 375 1.09 -4.73 -14.06
C PHE A 375 -0.27 -5.39 -13.80
N ALA A 376 -1.24 -5.21 -14.70
CA ALA A 376 -2.53 -5.87 -14.63
C ALA A 376 -2.38 -7.40 -14.60
N LEU A 377 -1.57 -7.95 -15.51
CA LEU A 377 -1.30 -9.40 -15.57
C LEU A 377 -0.61 -9.92 -14.30
N GLU A 378 0.34 -9.16 -13.75
CA GLU A 378 1.02 -9.49 -12.49
C GLU A 378 0.02 -9.55 -11.32
N MET A 379 -0.88 -8.56 -11.22
CA MET A 379 -1.91 -8.52 -10.17
C MET A 379 -2.97 -9.60 -10.37
N GLU A 380 -3.41 -9.86 -11.60
CA GLU A 380 -4.39 -10.92 -11.91
C GLU A 380 -3.82 -12.32 -11.62
N ALA A 381 -2.51 -12.53 -11.80
CA ALA A 381 -1.84 -13.78 -11.42
C ALA A 381 -1.83 -14.00 -9.89
N LEU A 382 -1.85 -12.93 -9.10
CA LEU A 382 -1.97 -13.00 -7.64
C LEU A 382 -3.42 -13.23 -7.21
N GLU A 383 -4.39 -12.56 -7.85
CA GLU A 383 -5.83 -12.71 -7.59
C GLU A 383 -6.36 -14.12 -7.94
N THR A 384 -5.70 -14.82 -8.87
CA THR A 384 -6.11 -16.16 -9.35
C THR A 384 -5.44 -17.33 -8.61
N LYS A 385 -4.62 -17.06 -7.58
CA LYS A 385 -4.01 -18.13 -6.80
C LYS A 385 -5.10 -18.97 -6.06
N PRO A 386 -5.00 -20.32 -6.06
CA PRO A 386 -6.04 -21.20 -5.52
C PRO A 386 -6.44 -20.97 -4.05
N TRP A 387 -5.54 -20.38 -3.25
CA TRP A 387 -5.74 -20.06 -1.85
C TRP A 387 -6.34 -18.64 -1.62
N LEU A 388 -6.92 -17.99 -2.63
CA LEU A 388 -7.85 -16.87 -2.42
C LEU A 388 -9.31 -17.29 -2.60
N LEU A 389 -9.54 -18.47 -3.19
CA LEU A 389 -10.85 -18.99 -3.60
C LEU A 389 -11.24 -20.29 -2.88
N GLY A 390 -10.38 -20.79 -1.99
CA GLY A 390 -10.57 -22.04 -1.24
C GLY A 390 -11.42 -21.87 0.02
N PRO A 391 -12.31 -22.83 0.36
CA PRO A 391 -13.22 -22.74 1.50
C PRO A 391 -12.56 -22.90 2.89
N GLU A 392 -11.24 -23.06 2.97
CA GLU A 392 -10.50 -23.44 4.20
C GLU A 392 -9.71 -22.29 4.85
N ILE A 393 -9.90 -21.06 4.39
CA ILE A 393 -8.96 -19.97 4.70
C ILE A 393 -9.53 -19.11 5.81
N GLY A 394 -8.97 -19.27 7.01
CA GLY A 394 -9.19 -18.37 8.13
C GLY A 394 -8.62 -16.97 7.87
N ASN A 395 -8.96 -16.01 8.72
CA ASN A 395 -8.55 -14.60 8.61
C ASN A 395 -7.04 -14.40 8.39
N GLU A 396 -6.18 -15.32 8.85
CA GLU A 396 -4.72 -15.27 8.66
C GLU A 396 -4.28 -15.44 7.20
N GLY A 397 -4.89 -16.34 6.42
CA GLY A 397 -4.53 -16.51 5.00
C GLY A 397 -5.03 -15.35 4.14
N ILE A 398 -6.14 -14.70 4.52
CA ILE A 398 -6.58 -13.45 3.87
C ILE A 398 -5.58 -12.32 4.14
N LEU A 399 -5.05 -12.24 5.36
CA LEU A 399 -4.03 -11.24 5.71
C LEU A 399 -2.72 -11.50 4.97
N GLU A 400 -2.28 -12.75 4.85
CA GLU A 400 -1.09 -13.12 4.07
C GLU A 400 -1.25 -12.80 2.58
N ALA A 401 -2.42 -13.06 1.99
CA ALA A 401 -2.74 -12.64 0.62
C ALA A 401 -2.71 -11.12 0.44
N VAL A 402 -3.24 -10.38 1.41
CA VAL A 402 -3.20 -8.92 1.42
C VAL A 402 -1.76 -8.42 1.54
N GLU A 403 -0.91 -9.05 2.36
CA GLU A 403 0.51 -8.68 2.46
C GLU A 403 1.30 -9.06 1.20
N GLU A 404 1.02 -10.18 0.53
CA GLU A 404 1.61 -10.51 -0.77
C GLU A 404 1.19 -9.52 -1.86
N MET A 405 -0.09 -9.16 -1.92
CA MET A 405 -0.59 -8.15 -2.88
C MET A 405 0.00 -6.77 -2.57
N LYS A 406 0.11 -6.39 -1.29
CA LYS A 406 0.80 -5.16 -0.87
C LYS A 406 2.27 -5.22 -1.25
N ALA A 407 2.95 -6.34 -1.03
CA ALA A 407 4.37 -6.51 -1.36
C ALA A 407 4.59 -6.44 -2.87
N ALA A 408 3.72 -7.04 -3.69
CA ALA A 408 3.81 -6.97 -5.15
C ALA A 408 3.46 -5.58 -5.68
N PHE A 409 2.41 -4.94 -5.16
CA PHE A 409 2.08 -3.54 -5.45
C PHE A 409 3.24 -2.62 -5.05
N HIS A 410 3.83 -2.83 -3.88
CA HIS A 410 4.97 -2.10 -3.36
C HIS A 410 6.26 -2.41 -4.12
N GLN A 411 6.46 -3.64 -4.60
CA GLN A 411 7.63 -4.04 -5.39
C GLN A 411 7.58 -3.48 -6.80
N HIS A 412 6.39 -3.46 -7.42
CA HIS A 412 6.15 -2.78 -8.71
C HIS A 412 6.33 -1.26 -8.56
N LEU A 413 5.94 -0.69 -7.41
CA LEU A 413 6.24 0.70 -7.06
C LEU A 413 7.72 0.97 -6.82
N LEU A 414 8.41 0.11 -6.05
CA LEU A 414 9.82 0.23 -5.72
C LEU A 414 10.73 -0.03 -6.92
N HIS A 415 10.25 -0.75 -7.94
CA HIS A 415 10.95 -0.91 -9.20
C HIS A 415 11.02 0.40 -10.00
N ARG A 416 10.15 1.41 -9.76
CA ARG A 416 10.15 2.66 -10.54
C ARG A 416 9.82 3.99 -9.81
N GLN A 417 9.58 4.01 -8.50
CA GLN A 417 9.45 5.26 -7.73
C GLN A 417 10.76 5.65 -7.04
N THR A 418 11.44 6.62 -7.64
CA THR A 418 12.44 7.45 -6.95
C THR A 418 11.73 8.22 -5.83
N PRO A 419 12.17 8.16 -4.56
CA PRO A 419 11.56 8.97 -3.51
C PRO A 419 11.93 10.44 -3.72
N LEU A 420 10.92 11.29 -3.94
CA LEU A 420 11.03 12.74 -3.74
C LEU A 420 10.98 13.00 -2.23
N VAL A 421 12.16 13.04 -1.60
CA VAL A 421 12.34 13.66 -0.28
C VAL A 421 12.57 15.15 -0.49
N ALA A 422 11.74 15.98 0.13
CA ALA A 422 11.91 17.43 0.10
C ALA A 422 13.04 17.87 1.06
N GLY A 423 14.15 18.36 0.47
CA GLY A 423 15.13 19.29 1.05
C GLY A 423 16.55 18.72 1.29
N PRO A 424 17.65 19.47 1.11
CA PRO A 424 17.80 20.83 0.57
C PRO A 424 18.34 20.83 -0.89
N THR A 425 17.86 21.79 -1.70
CA THR A 425 18.42 22.23 -2.99
C THR A 425 19.16 21.17 -3.82
N THR A 426 18.42 20.46 -4.69
CA THR A 426 19.03 19.63 -5.74
C THR A 426 20.00 20.49 -6.56
N PRO A 427 21.28 20.10 -6.70
CA PRO A 427 22.14 20.67 -7.72
C PRO A 427 21.53 20.40 -9.10
N PRO A 428 21.87 21.18 -10.14
CA PRO A 428 21.35 20.98 -11.48
C PRO A 428 21.57 19.52 -11.90
N THR A 429 20.51 18.87 -12.42
CA THR A 429 20.53 17.46 -12.81
C THR A 429 21.53 17.27 -13.96
N THR A 430 22.77 16.91 -13.63
CA THR A 430 23.79 16.60 -14.62
C THR A 430 23.55 15.19 -15.16
N LEU A 431 23.43 15.08 -16.48
CA LEU A 431 23.45 13.79 -17.17
C LEU A 431 24.91 13.36 -17.37
N THR A 432 25.29 12.25 -16.74
CA THR A 432 26.62 11.64 -16.87
C THR A 432 26.51 10.30 -17.57
N LEU A 433 27.30 10.08 -18.63
CA LEU A 433 27.40 8.80 -19.32
C LEU A 433 28.69 8.09 -18.92
N VAL A 434 28.59 6.89 -18.34
CA VAL A 434 29.72 5.98 -18.18
C VAL A 434 29.71 5.04 -19.37
N SER A 435 30.63 5.23 -20.31
CA SER A 435 30.60 4.57 -21.62
C SER A 435 31.66 3.48 -21.75
N ASN A 436 31.42 2.53 -22.65
CA ASN A 436 32.37 1.53 -23.09
C ASN A 436 32.84 0.56 -21.98
N ALA A 437 32.00 0.24 -20.99
CA ALA A 437 32.32 -0.81 -20.03
C ALA A 437 32.31 -2.18 -20.72
N ALA A 438 33.24 -3.07 -20.36
CA ALA A 438 33.31 -4.42 -20.88
C ALA A 438 32.11 -5.29 -20.43
N ALA A 439 31.58 -5.00 -19.23
CA ALA A 439 30.37 -5.60 -18.69
C ALA A 439 29.83 -4.80 -17.50
N ILE A 440 28.53 -4.91 -17.24
CA ILE A 440 27.89 -4.38 -16.02
C ILE A 440 27.31 -5.56 -15.24
N TYR A 441 27.82 -5.78 -14.02
CA TYR A 441 27.37 -6.84 -13.13
C TYR A 441 26.39 -6.29 -12.10
N SER A 442 25.24 -6.95 -11.95
CA SER A 442 24.27 -6.67 -10.90
C SER A 442 23.84 -8.00 -10.25
N PRO A 443 23.81 -8.12 -8.92
CA PRO A 443 23.57 -9.38 -8.21
C PRO A 443 22.11 -9.91 -8.23
N SER A 444 21.19 -9.28 -8.97
CA SER A 444 19.76 -9.63 -9.02
C SER A 444 19.23 -10.12 -10.37
N LYS A 445 20.01 -9.96 -11.46
CA LYS A 445 19.66 -10.41 -12.82
C LYS A 445 20.92 -10.88 -13.53
N LEU A 446 20.76 -11.74 -14.55
CA LEU A 446 21.81 -12.05 -15.52
C LEU A 446 22.55 -10.76 -15.88
N SER A 447 23.85 -10.74 -15.58
CA SER A 447 24.77 -9.66 -15.94
C SER A 447 24.44 -9.09 -17.32
N TYR A 448 24.35 -7.75 -17.45
CA TYR A 448 24.03 -7.09 -18.71
C TYR A 448 25.23 -7.22 -19.66
N GLY A 449 25.32 -8.38 -20.31
CA GLY A 449 26.23 -8.70 -21.40
C GLY A 449 27.72 -8.82 -21.02
N ARG A 450 28.39 -9.85 -21.54
CA ARG A 450 29.79 -9.74 -21.91
C ARG A 450 29.81 -8.98 -23.25
N GLY A 451 30.11 -7.69 -23.22
CA GLY A 451 30.03 -6.80 -24.39
C GLY A 451 29.94 -5.34 -23.99
N GLU A 452 30.29 -4.44 -24.90
CA GLU A 452 30.33 -3.00 -24.65
C GLU A 452 28.98 -2.46 -24.15
N ALA A 453 28.96 -1.94 -22.92
CA ALA A 453 27.76 -1.47 -22.23
C ALA A 453 27.95 -0.07 -21.65
N HIS A 454 26.86 0.69 -21.57
CA HIS A 454 26.88 2.09 -21.12
C HIS A 454 25.86 2.34 -20.01
N LEU A 455 26.20 3.19 -19.04
CA LEU A 455 25.30 3.63 -17.97
C LEU A 455 25.03 5.12 -18.09
N LEU A 456 23.76 5.50 -18.09
CA LEU A 456 23.33 6.89 -17.99
C LEU A 456 22.93 7.18 -16.55
N LEU A 457 23.56 8.19 -15.96
CA LEU A 457 23.31 8.67 -14.61
C LEU A 457 22.67 10.05 -14.68
N ALA A 458 21.67 10.31 -13.84
CA ALA A 458 21.08 11.63 -13.68
C ALA A 458 20.95 11.97 -12.19
N GLY A 459 21.64 13.02 -11.74
CA GLY A 459 21.77 13.29 -10.31
C GLY A 459 22.34 12.06 -9.60
N ASN A 460 21.62 11.55 -8.58
CA ASN A 460 22.08 10.40 -7.80
C ASN A 460 21.56 9.03 -8.27
N ARG A 461 20.93 8.94 -9.44
CA ARG A 461 20.29 7.70 -9.91
C ARG A 461 20.89 7.20 -11.22
N VAL A 462 20.87 5.87 -11.39
CA VAL A 462 21.02 5.22 -12.69
C VAL A 462 19.70 5.39 -13.43
N VAL A 463 19.68 6.08 -14.56
CA VAL A 463 18.47 6.32 -15.35
C VAL A 463 18.42 5.50 -16.64
N GLY A 464 19.53 4.88 -17.04
CA GLY A 464 19.57 3.99 -18.20
C GLY A 464 20.74 3.03 -18.16
N ILE A 465 20.50 1.82 -18.64
CA ILE A 465 21.53 0.85 -19.04
C ILE A 465 21.34 0.71 -20.55
N LEU A 466 22.29 1.23 -21.32
CA LEU A 466 22.10 1.53 -22.73
C LEU A 466 22.93 0.60 -23.62
N SER A 467 22.36 0.23 -24.76
CA SER A 467 23.12 -0.25 -25.93
C SER A 467 23.97 0.87 -26.53
N SER A 468 24.92 0.53 -27.41
CA SER A 468 25.76 1.53 -28.08
C SER A 468 24.93 2.51 -28.93
N ASP A 469 23.89 2.05 -29.63
CA ASP A 469 23.02 2.92 -30.42
C ASP A 469 22.24 3.92 -29.55
N GLU A 470 21.73 3.47 -28.40
CA GLU A 470 21.04 4.33 -27.43
C GLU A 470 22.00 5.32 -26.76
N ALA A 471 23.23 4.88 -26.47
CA ALA A 471 24.28 5.74 -25.94
C ALA A 471 24.63 6.86 -26.94
N ASP A 472 24.81 6.53 -28.22
CA ASP A 472 25.10 7.50 -29.27
C ASP A 472 23.95 8.50 -29.48
N ALA A 473 22.70 8.04 -29.39
CA ALA A 473 21.52 8.90 -29.48
C ALA A 473 21.43 9.91 -28.33
N ILE A 474 21.85 9.54 -27.11
CA ILE A 474 21.78 10.41 -25.92
C ILE A 474 23.02 11.28 -25.73
N ARG A 475 24.18 10.93 -26.30
CA ARG A 475 25.44 11.70 -26.20
C ARG A 475 25.28 13.22 -26.36
N PRO A 476 24.46 13.77 -27.29
CA PRO A 476 24.26 15.22 -27.42
C PRO A 476 23.65 15.91 -26.19
N LEU A 477 22.99 15.15 -25.30
CA LEU A 477 22.35 15.64 -24.08
C LEU A 477 23.20 15.39 -22.83
N VAL A 478 24.30 14.65 -22.95
CA VAL A 478 25.21 14.31 -21.85
C VAL A 478 26.15 15.49 -21.56
N LEU A 479 26.24 15.89 -20.30
CA LEU A 479 27.13 16.97 -19.87
C LEU A 479 28.53 16.45 -19.48
N LYS A 480 28.63 15.20 -19.06
CA LYS A 480 29.88 14.56 -18.66
C LYS A 480 29.91 13.12 -19.16
N GLU A 481 30.93 12.76 -19.92
CA GLU A 481 31.16 11.38 -20.33
C GLU A 481 32.46 10.85 -19.70
N ILE A 482 32.41 9.63 -19.15
CA ILE A 482 33.56 8.92 -18.61
C ILE A 482 33.64 7.57 -19.33
N SER A 483 34.55 7.46 -20.29
CA SER A 483 34.80 6.22 -21.03
C SER A 483 35.69 5.26 -20.23
N VAL A 484 35.24 4.01 -20.08
CA VAL A 484 35.85 3.00 -19.22
C VAL A 484 36.14 1.66 -19.95
N PRO A 485 36.89 1.69 -21.07
CA PRO A 485 37.25 0.46 -21.79
C PRO A 485 38.10 -0.47 -20.92
N ASN A 486 37.93 -1.78 -21.14
CA ASN A 486 38.56 -2.86 -20.37
C ASN A 486 38.25 -2.81 -18.87
N CYS A 487 37.12 -2.22 -18.50
CA CYS A 487 36.66 -2.17 -17.13
C CYS A 487 35.26 -2.77 -17.01
N VAL A 488 34.98 -3.34 -15.85
CA VAL A 488 33.66 -3.84 -15.46
C VAL A 488 33.05 -2.88 -14.44
N VAL A 489 31.72 -2.74 -14.47
CA VAL A 489 30.99 -1.93 -13.49
C VAL A 489 30.23 -2.85 -12.54
N VAL A 490 30.40 -2.62 -11.24
CA VAL A 490 29.71 -3.36 -10.16
C VAL A 490 29.06 -2.38 -9.17
N PRO A 491 28.07 -2.80 -8.36
CA PRO A 491 27.49 -1.92 -7.36
C PRO A 491 28.53 -1.48 -6.33
N GLY A 492 28.28 -0.32 -5.73
CA GLY A 492 28.96 0.17 -4.54
C GLY A 492 29.08 -0.88 -3.44
N LEU A 493 30.28 -1.08 -2.86
CA LEU A 493 30.43 -2.02 -1.74
C LEU A 493 29.71 -1.48 -0.50
N VAL A 494 29.08 -2.41 0.23
CA VAL A 494 28.32 -2.17 1.45
C VAL A 494 29.01 -2.88 2.60
N ASP A 495 29.57 -2.10 3.53
CA ASP A 495 30.25 -2.63 4.70
C ASP A 495 29.41 -2.41 5.96
N ILE A 496 28.97 -3.51 6.56
CA ILE A 496 28.08 -3.46 7.71
C ILE A 496 28.82 -3.42 9.06
N HIS A 497 30.15 -3.41 9.04
CA HIS A 497 30.96 -3.45 10.26
C HIS A 497 32.20 -2.57 10.10
N CYS A 498 32.08 -1.31 10.56
CA CYS A 498 33.18 -0.35 10.57
C CYS A 498 33.26 0.38 11.91
N HIS A 499 34.42 0.39 12.54
CA HIS A 499 34.69 1.24 13.70
C HIS A 499 34.99 2.67 13.25
N LEU A 500 33.96 3.39 12.78
CA LEU A 500 34.13 4.68 12.08
C LEU A 500 34.83 5.77 12.91
N ILE A 501 34.75 5.71 14.24
CA ILE A 501 35.43 6.64 15.17
C ILE A 501 36.68 6.04 15.81
N GLY A 502 37.16 4.90 15.29
CA GLY A 502 38.17 4.06 15.92
C GLY A 502 37.57 3.16 16.99
N GLY A 503 38.24 2.04 17.24
CA GLY A 503 37.97 1.08 18.30
C GLY A 503 39.22 0.86 19.13
N GLY A 504 39.48 -0.40 19.46
CA GLY A 504 40.64 -0.81 20.25
C GLY A 504 40.54 -0.43 21.73
N GLY A 505 41.70 -0.37 22.39
CA GLY A 505 41.81 -0.04 23.82
C GLY A 505 41.98 -1.26 24.73
N GLU A 506 41.98 -2.49 24.20
CA GLU A 506 42.11 -3.71 25.00
C GLU A 506 43.49 -3.85 25.67
N MET A 507 44.48 -3.07 25.24
CA MET A 507 45.81 -2.99 25.86
C MET A 507 46.06 -1.65 26.57
N GLY A 508 45.00 -0.90 26.86
CA GLY A 508 45.10 0.46 27.38
C GLY A 508 45.04 1.53 26.28
N PRO A 509 45.02 2.82 26.66
CA PRO A 509 44.70 3.94 25.77
C PRO A 509 45.57 4.05 24.50
N GLU A 510 46.83 3.59 24.55
CA GLU A 510 47.76 3.58 23.42
C GLU A 510 47.37 2.62 22.30
N SER A 511 46.50 1.65 22.59
CA SER A 511 45.99 0.67 21.62
C SER A 511 44.71 1.12 20.92
N CYS A 512 44.19 2.30 21.24
CA CYS A 512 43.06 2.89 20.53
C CYS A 512 43.42 3.17 19.06
N THR A 513 42.61 2.64 18.15
CA THR A 513 42.81 2.86 16.72
C THR A 513 42.30 4.25 16.29
N PRO A 514 42.82 4.83 15.19
CA PRO A 514 42.41 6.14 14.72
C PRO A 514 41.00 6.15 14.11
N GLU A 515 40.41 7.33 14.02
CA GLU A 515 39.14 7.58 13.32
C GLU A 515 39.27 7.35 11.80
N ALA A 516 38.18 6.87 11.18
CA ALA A 516 38.12 6.62 9.75
C ALA A 516 38.19 7.90 8.91
N LYS A 517 38.91 7.87 7.79
CA LYS A 517 38.94 8.97 6.80
C LYS A 517 38.03 8.64 5.63
N LEU A 518 37.20 9.60 5.20
CA LEU A 518 36.30 9.44 4.04
C LEU A 518 37.06 8.94 2.79
N SER A 519 38.23 9.52 2.51
CA SER A 519 39.05 9.14 1.37
C SER A 519 39.57 7.71 1.46
N SER A 520 39.85 7.20 2.66
CA SER A 520 40.26 5.80 2.86
C SER A 520 39.10 4.83 2.66
N LEU A 521 37.89 5.19 3.08
CA LEU A 521 36.69 4.39 2.87
C LEU A 521 36.35 4.30 1.37
N PHE A 522 36.30 5.43 0.66
CA PHE A 522 36.06 5.44 -0.77
C PHE A 522 37.16 4.72 -1.57
N LYS A 523 38.44 4.90 -1.23
CA LYS A 523 39.54 4.13 -1.85
C LYS A 523 39.46 2.63 -1.57
N GLY A 524 38.77 2.24 -0.49
CA GLY A 524 38.43 0.84 -0.20
C GLY A 524 37.31 0.26 -1.05
N GLY A 525 36.69 1.06 -1.93
CA GLY A 525 35.52 0.67 -2.70
C GLY A 525 34.20 0.84 -1.94
N LEU A 526 34.22 1.44 -0.75
CA LEU A 526 33.03 1.52 0.11
C LEU A 526 32.18 2.73 -0.29
N THR A 527 30.92 2.48 -0.64
CA THR A 527 29.91 3.53 -0.87
C THR A 527 28.92 3.61 0.28
N THR A 528 28.76 2.50 1.00
CA THR A 528 27.89 2.38 2.15
C THR A 528 28.64 1.78 3.33
N VAL A 529 28.52 2.37 4.52
CA VAL A 529 29.13 1.90 5.76
C VAL A 529 28.15 1.93 6.93
N VAL A 530 28.25 0.95 7.82
CA VAL A 530 27.53 0.93 9.10
C VAL A 530 28.54 1.00 10.25
N GLY A 531 28.41 2.05 11.06
CA GLY A 531 29.26 2.29 12.21
C GLY A 531 28.90 1.42 13.42
N VAL A 532 29.90 0.83 14.05
CA VAL A 532 29.78 0.08 15.32
C VAL A 532 30.68 0.68 16.42
N LEU A 533 30.31 0.44 17.67
CA LEU A 533 31.25 0.43 18.79
C LEU A 533 31.63 -1.02 19.12
N GLY A 534 32.79 -1.21 19.76
CA GLY A 534 33.31 -2.52 20.12
C GLY A 534 33.41 -2.72 21.63
N THR A 535 34.55 -3.26 22.07
CA THR A 535 34.85 -3.50 23.50
C THR A 535 34.78 -2.22 24.32
N ASP A 536 35.39 -1.12 23.84
CA ASP A 536 35.33 0.16 24.52
C ASP A 536 34.05 0.94 24.15
N GLY A 537 32.98 0.71 24.92
CA GLY A 537 31.77 1.53 24.93
C GLY A 537 31.75 2.59 26.04
N TYR A 538 32.89 2.86 26.68
CA TYR A 538 33.00 3.77 27.83
C TYR A 538 33.65 5.09 27.42
N SER A 539 34.82 5.03 26.77
CA SER A 539 35.52 6.22 26.27
C SER A 539 35.02 6.62 24.87
N ARG A 540 34.52 5.65 24.09
CA ARG A 540 33.88 5.89 22.79
C ARG A 540 32.38 6.13 22.98
N SER A 541 31.89 7.22 22.42
CA SER A 541 30.49 7.64 22.57
C SER A 541 29.71 7.49 21.27
N LEU A 542 28.48 6.99 21.38
CA LEU A 542 27.50 6.96 20.30
C LEU A 542 27.17 8.37 19.76
N LEU A 543 27.28 9.41 20.58
CA LEU A 543 27.12 10.80 20.10
C LEU A 543 28.22 11.16 19.10
N THR A 544 29.47 10.77 19.37
CA THR A 544 30.59 10.99 18.45
C THR A 544 30.41 10.16 17.18
N LEU A 545 29.98 8.90 17.30
CA LEU A 545 29.67 8.05 16.16
C LEU A 545 28.55 8.64 15.29
N SER A 546 27.47 9.12 15.89
CA SER A 546 26.35 9.77 15.19
C SER A 546 26.81 11.03 14.45
N ARG A 547 27.65 11.87 15.07
CA ARG A 547 28.26 13.03 14.39
C ARG A 547 29.13 12.62 13.21
N LYS A 548 29.93 11.56 13.36
CA LYS A 548 30.77 11.03 12.28
C LYS A 548 29.94 10.52 11.11
N VAL A 549 28.91 9.73 11.39
CA VAL A 549 27.96 9.23 10.39
C VAL A 549 27.31 10.38 9.63
N ARG A 550 26.83 11.41 10.33
CA ARG A 550 26.25 12.60 9.70
C ARG A 550 27.26 13.33 8.80
N ALA A 551 28.53 13.45 9.23
CA ALA A 551 29.57 14.06 8.41
C ALA A 551 29.82 13.27 7.11
N LEU A 552 29.89 11.94 7.18
CA LEU A 552 30.05 11.07 6.01
C LEU A 552 28.86 11.19 5.05
N ARG A 553 27.62 11.23 5.58
CA ARG A 553 26.40 11.45 4.77
C ARG A 553 26.44 12.77 4.02
N ASN A 554 26.77 13.86 4.69
CA ASN A 554 26.90 15.17 4.07
C ASN A 554 27.99 15.20 2.99
N GLN A 555 28.98 14.31 3.09
CA GLN A 555 30.06 14.16 2.11
C GLN A 555 29.72 13.18 0.97
N GLY A 556 28.50 12.65 0.92
CA GLY A 556 27.98 11.82 -0.17
C GLY A 556 28.00 10.31 0.09
N MET A 557 28.46 9.86 1.26
CA MET A 557 28.50 8.43 1.59
C MET A 557 27.18 7.93 2.18
N GLY A 558 26.75 6.72 1.82
CA GLY A 558 25.68 6.04 2.54
C GLY A 558 26.19 5.63 3.93
N ALA A 559 25.91 6.39 4.98
CA ALA A 559 26.38 6.02 6.32
C ALA A 559 25.20 5.81 7.29
N PHE A 560 25.31 4.73 8.06
CA PHE A 560 24.40 4.28 9.11
C PHE A 560 25.22 3.89 10.36
N MET A 561 24.55 3.54 11.44
CA MET A 561 25.17 3.01 12.65
C MET A 561 24.25 2.06 13.40
N TYR A 562 24.84 1.26 14.26
CA TYR A 562 24.13 0.64 15.36
C TYR A 562 24.19 1.54 16.61
N SER A 563 23.16 1.47 17.45
CA SER A 563 23.29 1.89 18.85
C SER A 563 24.02 0.79 19.64
N GLY A 564 24.38 1.05 20.90
CA GLY A 564 25.07 0.08 21.75
C GLY A 564 26.58 -0.10 21.50
N SER A 565 27.10 -1.20 22.05
CA SER A 565 28.48 -1.67 22.01
C SER A 565 28.50 -3.16 22.39
N TYR A 566 29.66 -3.72 22.79
CA TYR A 566 29.74 -5.08 23.36
C TYR A 566 28.85 -5.30 24.58
N ALA A 567 28.62 -4.24 25.35
CA ALA A 567 28.02 -4.33 26.67
C ALA A 567 26.52 -4.65 26.64
N VAL A 568 26.05 -5.37 27.65
CA VAL A 568 24.63 -5.55 27.98
C VAL A 568 24.43 -5.16 29.45
N PRO A 569 23.54 -4.20 29.76
CA PRO A 569 22.74 -3.39 28.82
C PRO A 569 23.62 -2.47 27.95
N PRO A 570 23.21 -2.22 26.69
CA PRO A 570 23.99 -1.41 25.77
C PRO A 570 23.94 0.09 26.14
N PRO A 571 25.01 0.87 25.87
CA PRO A 571 24.93 2.33 25.91
C PRO A 571 23.96 2.85 24.85
N THR A 572 23.34 4.00 25.09
CA THR A 572 22.36 4.62 24.17
C THR A 572 22.56 6.13 24.11
N ILE A 573 21.99 6.79 23.08
CA ILE A 573 21.99 8.25 22.95
C ILE A 573 20.84 8.87 23.74
N THR A 574 19.65 8.28 23.65
CA THR A 574 18.40 8.80 24.23
C THR A 574 18.09 8.25 25.62
N GLY A 575 18.86 7.26 26.10
CA GLY A 575 18.53 6.48 27.29
C GLY A 575 17.69 5.23 26.99
N SER A 576 17.27 5.02 25.74
CA SER A 576 16.53 3.82 25.30
C SER A 576 16.99 3.37 23.92
N VAL A 577 17.20 2.05 23.77
CA VAL A 577 17.53 1.43 22.49
C VAL A 577 16.40 1.64 21.48
N SER A 578 15.15 1.43 21.91
CA SER A 578 13.97 1.66 21.07
C SER A 578 13.91 3.08 20.53
N GLN A 579 14.16 4.07 21.39
CA GLN A 579 14.09 5.48 21.00
C GLN A 579 15.23 5.87 20.07
N ASP A 580 16.45 5.36 20.28
CA ASP A 580 17.56 5.55 19.34
C ASP A 580 17.18 5.07 17.93
N ILE A 581 16.60 3.86 17.82
CA ILE A 581 16.18 3.28 16.54
C ILE A 581 15.03 4.08 15.92
N GLN A 582 14.05 4.52 16.71
CA GLN A 582 12.87 5.22 16.18
C GLN A 582 13.16 6.68 15.79
N LEU A 583 13.97 7.40 16.57
CA LEU A 583 14.13 8.86 16.44
C LEU A 583 15.36 9.28 15.63
N ILE A 584 16.35 8.40 15.47
CA ILE A 584 17.60 8.73 14.77
C ILE A 584 17.66 7.95 13.46
N ASP A 585 17.41 8.62 12.33
CA ASP A 585 17.31 8.01 10.99
C ASP A 585 18.45 7.04 10.65
N SER A 586 19.69 7.38 11.04
CA SER A 586 20.87 6.57 10.75
C SER A 586 21.05 5.35 11.66
N VAL A 587 20.32 5.25 12.78
CA VAL A 587 20.37 4.07 13.67
C VAL A 587 19.45 2.99 13.11
N ILE A 588 20.01 1.83 12.78
CA ILE A 588 19.29 0.72 12.10
C ILE A 588 19.13 -0.54 12.97
N GLY A 589 19.71 -0.54 14.16
CA GLY A 589 19.70 -1.67 15.08
C GLY A 589 20.63 -1.42 16.28
N VAL A 590 21.01 -2.49 16.98
CA VAL A 590 21.96 -2.45 18.09
C VAL A 590 23.11 -3.40 17.86
N GLY A 591 24.32 -2.96 18.19
CA GLY A 591 25.51 -3.79 18.10
C GLY A 591 26.86 -3.05 18.11
N GLU A 592 27.96 -3.81 18.07
CA GLU A 592 27.92 -5.28 18.13
C GLU A 592 27.89 -5.81 19.58
N VAL A 593 26.82 -6.53 19.95
CA VAL A 593 26.66 -7.11 21.28
C VAL A 593 27.52 -8.35 21.40
N ALA A 594 28.36 -8.44 22.44
CA ALA A 594 29.30 -9.53 22.56
C ALA A 594 28.73 -10.76 23.26
N VAL A 595 28.89 -11.92 22.62
CA VAL A 595 28.56 -13.23 23.17
C VAL A 595 29.65 -14.24 22.82
N SER A 596 29.77 -15.31 23.61
CA SER A 596 30.84 -16.31 23.41
C SER A 596 32.26 -15.69 23.34
N ASP A 597 32.47 -14.56 24.03
CA ASP A 597 33.74 -13.82 24.09
C ASP A 597 34.08 -13.47 25.55
N GLN A 598 35.36 -13.52 25.90
CA GLN A 598 35.86 -13.18 27.24
C GLN A 598 35.62 -11.70 27.61
N ARG A 599 35.41 -10.83 26.62
CA ARG A 599 35.11 -9.40 26.77
C ARG A 599 33.61 -9.10 26.87
N SER A 600 32.76 -10.12 26.82
CA SER A 600 31.31 -9.95 26.93
C SER A 600 30.88 -9.59 28.36
N SER A 601 29.66 -9.03 28.50
CA SER A 601 29.04 -8.78 29.80
C SER A 601 28.58 -10.04 30.53
N ASN A 602 28.73 -11.23 29.93
CA ASN A 602 28.16 -12.50 30.42
C ASN A 602 26.65 -12.42 30.68
N ALA A 603 25.93 -11.73 29.79
CA ALA A 603 24.48 -11.58 29.88
C ALA A 603 23.77 -12.94 29.81
N THR A 604 22.70 -13.05 30.59
CA THR A 604 21.81 -14.20 30.57
C THR A 604 21.01 -14.26 29.27
N THR A 605 20.51 -15.44 28.91
CA THR A 605 19.61 -15.60 27.76
C THR A 605 18.38 -14.70 27.86
N GLN A 606 17.88 -14.43 29.08
CA GLN A 606 16.73 -13.55 29.31
C GLN A 606 17.03 -12.08 29.03
N GLU A 607 18.20 -11.58 29.44
CA GLU A 607 18.62 -10.21 29.15
C GLU A 607 18.84 -10.01 27.64
N LEU A 608 19.43 -11.00 26.98
CA LEU A 608 19.62 -10.98 25.53
C LEU A 608 18.27 -11.06 24.79
N SER A 609 17.36 -11.94 25.20
CA SER A 609 16.04 -12.08 24.55
C SER A 609 15.20 -10.82 24.71
N GLN A 610 15.26 -10.15 25.86
CA GLN A 610 14.61 -8.85 26.08
C GLN A 610 15.18 -7.79 25.15
N LEU A 611 16.50 -7.69 25.04
CA LEU A 611 17.15 -6.73 24.13
C LEU A 611 16.78 -6.99 22.66
N VAL A 612 16.84 -8.25 22.21
CA VAL A 612 16.48 -8.61 20.82
C VAL A 612 15.01 -8.31 20.55
N GLY A 613 14.11 -8.62 21.49
CA GLY A 613 12.68 -8.31 21.35
C GLY A 613 12.42 -6.81 21.25
N GLU A 614 13.10 -6.01 22.07
CA GLU A 614 13.03 -4.54 22.03
C GLU A 614 13.49 -3.99 20.67
N VAL A 615 14.67 -4.40 20.21
CA VAL A 615 15.26 -3.95 18.93
C VAL A 615 14.37 -4.33 17.74
N TYR A 616 13.87 -5.56 17.73
CA TYR A 616 13.01 -6.06 16.64
C TYR A 616 11.73 -5.24 16.52
N VAL A 617 11.01 -5.04 17.63
CA VAL A 617 9.77 -4.24 17.64
C VAL A 617 10.05 -2.78 17.27
N ALA A 618 11.12 -2.19 17.78
CA ALA A 618 11.50 -0.81 17.43
C ALA A 618 11.81 -0.67 15.92
N GLY A 619 12.45 -1.67 15.31
CA GLY A 619 12.69 -1.71 13.87
C GLY A 619 11.40 -1.78 13.05
N LEU A 620 10.45 -2.64 13.44
CA LEU A 620 9.13 -2.73 12.79
C LEU A 620 8.40 -1.39 12.82
N LEU A 621 8.35 -0.73 13.99
CA LEU A 621 7.70 0.56 14.15
C LEU A 621 8.38 1.69 13.37
N ALA A 622 9.70 1.61 13.20
CA ALA A 622 10.49 2.61 12.49
C ALA A 622 10.59 2.36 10.96
N GLY A 623 10.13 1.22 10.46
CA GLY A 623 10.35 0.80 9.07
C GLY A 623 11.82 0.51 8.74
N LYS A 624 12.58 -0.03 9.71
CA LYS A 624 14.02 -0.33 9.62
C LYS A 624 14.29 -1.82 9.85
N GLY A 625 15.53 -2.26 9.63
CA GLY A 625 15.92 -3.67 9.80
C GLY A 625 15.66 -4.24 11.19
N GLY A 626 15.83 -3.45 12.26
CA GLY A 626 15.56 -3.93 13.63
C GLY A 626 16.43 -5.11 14.04
N VAL A 627 17.71 -5.08 13.63
CA VAL A 627 18.65 -6.19 13.82
C VAL A 627 19.48 -5.97 15.08
N THR A 628 19.60 -7.03 15.89
CA THR A 628 20.65 -7.13 16.91
C THR A 628 21.85 -7.82 16.30
N TYR A 629 22.94 -7.07 16.16
CA TYR A 629 24.18 -7.51 15.56
C TYR A 629 25.13 -8.02 16.66
N PHE A 630 25.66 -9.23 16.48
CA PHE A 630 26.35 -9.97 17.53
C PHE A 630 27.82 -10.23 17.20
N HIS A 631 28.70 -9.74 18.07
CA HIS A 631 30.09 -10.14 18.10
C HIS A 631 30.22 -11.56 18.65
N ILE A 632 30.70 -12.50 17.83
CA ILE A 632 30.95 -13.88 18.27
C ILE A 632 32.43 -14.08 18.58
N GLY A 633 32.74 -14.31 19.85
CA GLY A 633 34.11 -14.59 20.30
C GLY A 633 34.60 -16.01 19.97
N GLN A 634 35.70 -16.41 20.61
CA GLN A 634 36.33 -17.71 20.40
C GLN A 634 35.86 -18.80 21.38
N HIS A 635 34.89 -18.52 22.26
CA HIS A 635 34.43 -19.50 23.23
C HIS A 635 33.74 -20.70 22.52
N PRO A 636 33.92 -21.95 22.98
CA PRO A 636 33.36 -23.14 22.33
C PRO A 636 31.84 -23.15 22.19
N THR A 637 31.12 -22.29 22.91
CA THR A 637 29.65 -22.16 22.81
C THR A 637 29.19 -21.56 21.49
N CYS A 638 30.06 -20.91 20.70
CA CYS A 638 29.75 -20.43 19.35
C CYS A 638 28.40 -19.70 19.28
N LEU A 639 27.46 -20.15 18.43
CA LEU A 639 26.12 -19.55 18.25
C LEU A 639 25.07 -20.06 19.25
N LYS A 640 25.45 -20.85 20.26
CA LYS A 640 24.51 -21.34 21.28
C LYS A 640 23.70 -20.20 21.93
N PRO A 641 24.29 -19.05 22.34
CA PRO A 641 23.49 -17.98 22.94
C PRO A 641 22.37 -17.46 22.04
N LEU A 642 22.59 -17.42 20.73
CA LEU A 642 21.57 -17.00 19.76
C LEU A 642 20.49 -18.07 19.57
N ARG A 643 20.89 -19.36 19.52
CA ARG A 643 19.95 -20.49 19.48
C ARG A 643 19.05 -20.54 20.71
N ASP A 644 19.64 -20.32 21.89
CA ASP A 644 18.89 -20.29 23.15
C ASP A 644 17.82 -19.18 23.17
N ILE A 645 18.05 -18.04 22.50
CA ILE A 645 17.04 -16.97 22.35
C ILE A 645 15.88 -17.44 21.46
N LEU A 646 16.18 -18.13 20.34
CA LEU A 646 15.16 -18.66 19.44
C LEU A 646 14.35 -19.78 20.08
N ASP A 647 14.94 -20.56 20.97
CA ASP A 647 14.24 -21.65 21.66
C ASP A 647 13.19 -21.13 22.65
N ILE A 648 13.34 -19.89 23.16
CA ILE A 648 12.44 -19.30 24.16
C ILE A 648 11.59 -18.12 23.63
N THR A 649 11.76 -17.74 22.36
CA THR A 649 11.03 -16.62 21.74
C THR A 649 10.48 -16.98 20.36
N HIS A 650 9.51 -16.20 19.86
CA HIS A 650 9.03 -16.28 18.48
C HIS A 650 9.67 -15.21 17.57
N ILE A 651 10.82 -14.67 17.96
CA ILE A 651 11.50 -13.63 17.18
C ILE A 651 12.09 -14.29 15.92
N PRO A 652 11.93 -13.68 14.72
CA PRO A 652 12.51 -14.25 13.51
C PRO A 652 14.02 -14.38 13.61
N ILE A 653 14.57 -15.48 13.11
CA ILE A 653 16.04 -15.73 13.05
C ILE A 653 16.80 -14.60 12.35
N THR A 654 16.16 -13.88 11.42
CA THR A 654 16.72 -12.74 10.70
C THR A 654 16.95 -11.50 11.56
N ALA A 655 16.35 -11.43 12.76
CA ALA A 655 16.59 -10.33 13.71
C ALA A 655 17.93 -10.47 14.46
N LEU A 656 18.56 -11.65 14.42
CA LEU A 656 19.84 -11.93 15.05
C LEU A 656 20.90 -12.15 13.97
N LEU A 657 21.89 -11.24 13.90
CA LEU A 657 22.95 -11.30 12.90
C LEU A 657 24.31 -11.51 13.56
N PRO A 658 24.85 -12.74 13.59
CA PRO A 658 26.21 -13.01 14.06
C PRO A 658 27.27 -12.53 13.06
N THR A 659 28.36 -11.97 13.57
CA THR A 659 29.58 -11.68 12.82
C THR A 659 30.77 -12.51 13.29
N HIS A 660 31.89 -12.39 12.59
CA HIS A 660 33.13 -13.14 12.80
C HIS A 660 32.97 -14.66 12.65
N CYS A 661 32.00 -15.10 11.85
CA CYS A 661 31.63 -16.50 11.65
C CYS A 661 32.75 -17.40 11.09
N GLN A 662 33.81 -16.81 10.54
CA GLN A 662 35.00 -17.47 9.99
C GLN A 662 36.10 -17.78 11.02
N ARG A 663 35.94 -17.41 12.30
CA ARG A 663 37.01 -17.50 13.32
C ARG A 663 37.46 -18.93 13.66
N SER A 664 36.59 -19.92 13.52
CA SER A 664 36.92 -21.32 13.78
C SER A 664 36.12 -22.26 12.89
N VAL A 665 36.60 -23.48 12.70
CA VAL A 665 35.91 -24.52 11.91
C VAL A 665 34.52 -24.81 12.49
N ASN A 666 34.42 -24.93 13.82
CA ASN A 666 33.13 -25.18 14.47
C ASN A 666 32.15 -24.04 14.25
N LEU A 667 32.60 -22.79 14.38
CA LEU A 667 31.75 -21.62 14.15
C LEU A 667 31.31 -21.52 12.68
N VAL A 668 32.18 -21.86 11.72
CA VAL A 668 31.81 -21.92 10.29
C VAL A 668 30.69 -22.95 10.08
N ASN A 669 30.84 -24.16 10.62
CA ASN A 669 29.82 -25.21 10.51
C ASN A 669 28.48 -24.76 11.11
N GLU A 670 28.49 -24.18 12.31
CA GLU A 670 27.28 -23.65 12.94
C GLU A 670 26.66 -22.48 12.14
N SER A 671 27.49 -21.65 11.51
CA SER A 671 27.02 -20.52 10.69
C SER A 671 26.38 -20.99 9.40
N VAL A 672 26.88 -22.07 8.80
CA VAL A 672 26.25 -22.73 7.65
C VAL A 672 24.88 -23.28 8.05
N GLU A 673 24.78 -23.98 9.18
CA GLU A 673 23.50 -24.47 9.70
C GLU A 673 22.52 -23.32 10.02
N TRP A 674 23.03 -22.23 10.59
CA TRP A 674 22.25 -21.02 10.88
C TRP A 674 21.65 -20.40 9.60
N ILE A 675 22.46 -20.32 8.54
CA ILE A 675 22.03 -19.84 7.23
C ILE A 675 20.98 -20.76 6.59
N GLU A 676 21.16 -22.08 6.67
CA GLU A 676 20.20 -23.07 6.16
C GLU A 676 18.84 -22.97 6.85
N LYS A 677 18.82 -22.54 8.13
CA LYS A 677 17.59 -22.23 8.89
C LYS A 677 16.97 -20.87 8.56
N GLY A 678 17.57 -20.12 7.62
CA GLY A 678 17.07 -18.82 7.16
C GLY A 678 17.70 -17.60 7.84
N GLY A 679 18.69 -17.79 8.71
CA GLY A 679 19.45 -16.69 9.29
C GLY A 679 20.42 -16.04 8.31
N TYR A 680 20.80 -14.80 8.56
CA TYR A 680 21.98 -14.20 7.92
C TYR A 680 23.21 -14.45 8.79
N ALA A 681 24.40 -14.57 8.20
CA ALA A 681 25.65 -14.64 8.93
C ALA A 681 26.72 -13.80 8.23
N ASP A 682 27.50 -13.07 9.02
CA ASP A 682 28.54 -12.17 8.55
C ASP A 682 29.95 -12.74 8.81
N PHE A 683 30.78 -12.73 7.78
CA PHE A 683 32.14 -13.25 7.78
C PHE A 683 33.12 -12.09 7.55
N THR A 684 33.94 -11.77 8.55
CA THR A 684 34.93 -10.69 8.41
C THR A 684 35.91 -11.00 7.29
N ALA A 685 36.21 -10.02 6.45
CA ALA A 685 37.01 -10.18 5.25
C ALA A 685 38.48 -10.45 5.57
N THR A 686 38.87 -11.71 5.43
CA THR A 686 40.25 -12.20 5.46
C THR A 686 40.54 -12.94 4.15
N ASN A 687 41.80 -13.04 3.76
CA ASN A 687 42.15 -13.69 2.48
C ASN A 687 42.35 -15.21 2.60
N ARG A 688 42.09 -15.82 3.77
CA ARG A 688 42.34 -17.26 3.98
C ARG A 688 41.16 -18.01 4.54
N THR A 689 40.61 -17.58 5.68
CA THR A 689 39.51 -18.31 6.33
C THR A 689 38.16 -17.96 5.72
N THR A 690 37.96 -16.69 5.33
CA THR A 690 36.70 -16.22 4.75
C THR A 690 36.37 -16.90 3.42
N PRO A 691 37.30 -17.06 2.45
CA PRO A 691 36.97 -17.74 1.21
C PRO A 691 36.57 -19.22 1.42
N LEU A 692 37.25 -19.91 2.34
CA LEU A 692 36.91 -21.29 2.72
C LEU A 692 35.53 -21.38 3.37
N ALA A 693 35.18 -20.44 4.25
CA ALA A 693 33.87 -20.40 4.90
C ALA A 693 32.75 -20.08 3.89
N LEU A 694 32.95 -19.06 3.05
CA LEU A 694 31.99 -18.68 2.00
C LEU A 694 31.79 -19.80 0.99
N LYS A 695 32.84 -20.56 0.65
CA LYS A 695 32.73 -21.74 -0.19
C LYS A 695 31.79 -22.79 0.41
N GLN A 696 31.90 -23.07 1.71
CA GLN A 696 31.01 -24.02 2.38
C GLN A 696 29.54 -23.57 2.34
N VAL A 697 29.28 -22.26 2.49
CA VAL A 697 27.92 -21.71 2.34
C VAL A 697 27.43 -21.82 0.90
N PHE A 698 28.28 -21.47 -0.08
CA PHE A 698 27.94 -21.52 -1.49
C PHE A 698 27.63 -22.94 -1.97
N ASP A 699 28.37 -23.93 -1.47
CA ASP A 699 28.15 -25.34 -1.78
C ASP A 699 26.78 -25.86 -1.26
N LYS A 700 26.07 -25.11 -0.38
CA LYS A 700 24.67 -25.37 0.01
C LYS A 700 23.63 -24.81 -0.96
N GLY A 701 24.06 -24.08 -1.99
CA GLY A 701 23.20 -23.53 -3.05
C GLY A 701 22.78 -22.07 -2.83
N MET A 702 22.12 -21.51 -3.85
CA MET A 702 21.87 -20.06 -3.94
C MET A 702 20.96 -19.50 -2.85
N SER A 703 20.06 -20.30 -2.28
CA SER A 703 19.22 -19.89 -1.14
C SER A 703 20.09 -19.54 0.07
N ALA A 704 21.04 -20.42 0.41
CA ALA A 704 22.01 -20.19 1.47
C ALA A 704 22.96 -19.04 1.11
N TRP A 705 23.49 -19.02 -0.11
CA TRP A 705 24.40 -17.98 -0.57
C TRP A 705 23.82 -16.56 -0.45
N SER A 706 22.51 -16.40 -0.69
CA SER A 706 21.82 -15.11 -0.57
C SER A 706 21.77 -14.53 0.85
N ARG A 707 22.24 -15.28 1.85
CA ARG A 707 22.28 -14.92 3.27
C ARG A 707 23.70 -14.81 3.84
N ALA A 708 24.73 -15.04 3.02
CA ALA A 708 26.13 -14.84 3.41
C ALA A 708 26.52 -13.36 3.24
N ILE A 709 27.05 -12.75 4.30
CA ILE A 709 27.53 -11.37 4.30
C ILE A 709 29.04 -11.37 4.59
N ALA A 710 29.77 -10.42 4.01
CA ALA A 710 31.13 -10.14 4.41
C ALA A 710 31.29 -8.65 4.77
N SER A 711 31.98 -8.40 5.89
CA SER A 711 32.27 -7.07 6.44
C SER A 711 33.77 -6.91 6.69
N SER A 712 34.29 -5.67 6.77
CA SER A 712 35.75 -5.48 6.87
C SER A 712 36.30 -5.49 8.30
N ASP A 713 35.46 -5.14 9.28
CA ASP A 713 35.92 -4.77 10.64
C ASP A 713 36.95 -3.63 10.59
N ALA A 714 36.81 -2.71 9.62
CA ALA A 714 37.78 -1.65 9.39
C ALA A 714 37.90 -0.74 10.61
N TYR A 715 39.14 -0.37 10.91
CA TYR A 715 39.52 0.40 12.10
C TYR A 715 39.21 -0.30 13.44
N GLY A 716 38.67 -1.53 13.44
CA GLY A 716 38.62 -2.39 14.61
C GLY A 716 39.99 -2.96 14.93
N SER A 717 40.17 -3.45 16.15
CA SER A 717 41.39 -4.09 16.62
C SER A 717 41.31 -5.61 16.49
N PHE A 718 42.44 -6.24 16.16
CA PHE A 718 42.60 -7.70 16.19
C PHE A 718 43.62 -8.10 17.24
N PRO A 719 43.21 -8.20 18.52
CA PRO A 719 44.08 -8.74 19.55
C PRO A 719 44.23 -10.27 19.39
N THR A 720 45.46 -10.77 19.41
CA THR A 720 45.75 -12.20 19.48
C THR A 720 46.18 -12.55 20.89
N TYR A 721 45.58 -13.57 21.52
CA TYR A 721 45.92 -13.99 22.89
C TYR A 721 46.60 -15.37 22.92
N ASP A 722 47.40 -15.62 23.95
CA ASP A 722 47.89 -16.95 24.30
C ASP A 722 46.86 -17.75 25.14
N ALA A 723 47.18 -19.00 25.46
CA ALA A 723 46.28 -19.88 26.22
C ALA A 723 46.05 -19.43 27.68
N ALA A 724 46.90 -18.54 28.22
CA ALA A 724 46.74 -17.96 29.55
C ALA A 724 45.98 -16.62 29.50
N GLY A 725 45.57 -16.16 28.31
CA GLY A 725 44.86 -14.90 28.10
C GLY A 725 45.77 -13.68 27.95
N ASN A 726 47.09 -13.85 27.82
CA ASN A 726 48.00 -12.72 27.57
C ASN A 726 48.03 -12.37 26.09
N LEU A 727 48.18 -11.09 25.76
CA LEU A 727 48.24 -10.64 24.36
C LEU A 727 49.59 -10.96 23.69
N LEU A 728 49.53 -11.58 22.50
CA LEU A 728 50.64 -11.90 21.61
C LEU A 728 50.84 -10.90 20.46
N GLY A 729 49.79 -10.19 20.04
CA GLY A 729 49.85 -9.26 18.90
C GLY A 729 48.60 -8.42 18.75
N TYR A 730 48.71 -7.30 18.03
CA TYR A 730 47.64 -6.33 17.87
C TYR A 730 47.61 -5.80 16.43
N GLY A 731 46.52 -6.07 15.72
CA GLY A 731 46.27 -5.60 14.35
C GLY A 731 45.14 -4.59 14.28
N MET A 732 44.95 -4.01 13.09
CA MET A 732 43.81 -3.14 12.79
C MET A 732 43.16 -3.56 11.47
N GLY A 733 41.82 -3.56 11.42
CA GLY A 733 41.06 -3.79 10.20
C GLY A 733 41.28 -2.73 9.14
N SER A 734 41.30 -3.16 7.87
CA SER A 734 41.54 -2.28 6.74
C SER A 734 40.24 -1.99 5.98
N PRO A 735 39.97 -0.72 5.61
CA PRO A 735 38.83 -0.39 4.75
C PRO A 735 38.93 -0.98 3.33
N THR A 736 40.09 -1.53 2.95
CA THR A 736 40.27 -2.26 1.69
C THR A 736 39.93 -3.76 1.79
N GLY A 737 39.47 -4.23 2.96
CA GLY A 737 39.21 -5.64 3.24
C GLY A 737 38.27 -6.30 2.24
N LEU A 738 37.10 -5.69 1.99
CA LEU A 738 36.09 -6.23 1.07
C LEU A 738 36.59 -6.32 -0.37
N LEU A 739 37.24 -5.25 -0.87
CA LEU A 739 37.79 -5.25 -2.23
C LEU A 739 38.89 -6.29 -2.40
N ARG A 740 39.75 -6.50 -1.39
CA ARG A 740 40.75 -7.57 -1.41
C ARG A 740 40.11 -8.96 -1.40
N LEU A 741 39.09 -9.17 -0.57
CA LEU A 741 38.34 -10.43 -0.53
C LEU A 741 37.72 -10.73 -1.90
N LEU A 742 37.09 -9.74 -2.53
CA LEU A 742 36.49 -9.89 -3.86
C LEU A 742 37.53 -10.34 -4.90
N ARG A 743 38.73 -9.73 -4.87
CA ARG A 743 39.84 -10.11 -5.73
C ARG A 743 40.30 -11.55 -5.47
N THR A 744 40.49 -11.95 -4.22
CA THR A 744 40.87 -13.32 -3.87
C THR A 744 39.81 -14.33 -4.34
N LEU A 745 38.53 -14.08 -4.08
CA LEU A 745 37.44 -14.97 -4.53
C LEU A 745 37.46 -15.17 -6.06
N CYS A 746 37.63 -14.09 -6.83
CA CYS A 746 37.55 -14.18 -8.29
C CYS A 746 38.86 -14.68 -8.93
N LEU A 747 40.00 -14.15 -8.51
CA LEU A 747 41.29 -14.35 -9.18
C LEU A 747 42.07 -15.56 -8.66
N GLU A 748 41.89 -15.92 -7.39
CA GLU A 748 42.59 -17.06 -6.76
C GLU A 748 41.68 -18.29 -6.68
N ASP A 749 40.43 -18.11 -6.26
CA ASP A 749 39.47 -19.21 -6.03
C ASP A 749 38.53 -19.48 -7.21
N GLY A 750 38.61 -18.67 -8.29
CA GLY A 750 37.88 -18.89 -9.54
C GLY A 750 36.38 -18.62 -9.49
N TRP A 751 35.90 -17.82 -8.52
CA TRP A 751 34.50 -17.44 -8.46
C TRP A 751 34.12 -16.51 -9.60
N SER A 752 32.92 -16.67 -10.15
CA SER A 752 32.34 -15.65 -11.02
C SER A 752 32.12 -14.36 -10.25
N LEU A 753 32.46 -13.22 -10.86
CA LEU A 753 32.27 -11.90 -10.25
C LEU A 753 30.82 -11.67 -9.81
N GLU A 754 29.83 -12.13 -10.59
CA GLU A 754 28.40 -12.03 -10.28
C GLU A 754 28.02 -12.64 -8.92
N HIS A 755 28.52 -13.84 -8.61
CA HIS A 755 28.31 -14.46 -7.30
C HIS A 755 29.16 -13.79 -6.22
N ALA A 756 30.42 -13.49 -6.50
CA ALA A 756 31.35 -12.96 -5.49
C ALA A 756 30.93 -11.59 -4.95
N ILE A 757 30.35 -10.71 -5.78
CA ILE A 757 29.89 -9.39 -5.31
C ILE A 757 28.69 -9.47 -4.37
N MET A 758 27.89 -10.55 -4.38
CA MET A 758 26.65 -10.63 -3.59
C MET A 758 26.89 -10.43 -2.09
N CYS A 759 27.92 -11.07 -1.53
CA CYS A 759 28.22 -11.02 -0.10
C CYS A 759 28.74 -9.66 0.38
N VAL A 760 29.16 -8.78 -0.54
CA VAL A 760 29.69 -7.43 -0.24
C VAL A 760 28.83 -6.30 -0.82
N THR A 761 27.65 -6.61 -1.37
CA THR A 761 26.72 -5.64 -1.96
C THR A 761 25.27 -5.92 -1.53
N LYS A 762 24.55 -6.74 -2.28
CA LYS A 762 23.12 -7.04 -2.09
C LYS A 762 22.81 -7.73 -0.78
N ASN A 763 23.57 -8.76 -0.40
CA ASN A 763 23.29 -9.55 0.80
C ASN A 763 23.36 -8.68 2.07
N PRO A 764 24.43 -7.89 2.31
CA PRO A 764 24.45 -6.96 3.45
C PRO A 764 23.33 -5.92 3.41
N ALA A 765 23.05 -5.34 2.24
CA ALA A 765 21.99 -4.34 2.10
C ALA A 765 20.60 -4.91 2.42
N LYS A 766 20.31 -6.12 1.92
CA LYS A 766 19.04 -6.82 2.17
C LYS A 766 18.95 -7.34 3.60
N GLY A 767 20.03 -7.89 4.15
CA GLY A 767 20.08 -8.40 5.52
C GLY A 767 19.80 -7.35 6.58
N LEU A 768 20.12 -6.08 6.30
CA LEU A 768 19.84 -4.95 7.20
C LEU A 768 18.63 -4.10 6.78
N ASN A 769 17.92 -4.48 5.70
CA ASN A 769 16.84 -3.68 5.12
C ASN A 769 17.25 -2.22 4.87
N LEU A 770 18.42 -2.01 4.24
CA LEU A 770 18.91 -0.67 3.92
C LEU A 770 18.03 0.00 2.85
N PRO A 771 17.76 1.32 2.99
CA PRO A 771 16.92 2.04 2.05
C PRO A 771 17.59 2.19 0.67
N ASP A 772 16.80 2.66 -0.30
CA ASP A 772 17.23 2.99 -1.68
C ASP A 772 17.75 1.82 -2.54
N ASN A 773 17.43 0.57 -2.18
CA ASN A 773 17.88 -0.64 -2.90
C ASN A 773 19.41 -0.68 -3.10
N ARG A 774 20.17 -0.34 -2.06
CA ARG A 774 21.64 -0.38 -2.07
C ARG A 774 22.16 -1.77 -2.43
N GLY A 775 23.34 -1.81 -3.05
CA GLY A 775 24.00 -3.06 -3.41
C GLY A 775 23.50 -3.70 -4.71
N GLU A 776 22.69 -3.00 -5.51
CA GLU A 776 22.28 -3.44 -6.85
C GLU A 776 22.42 -2.32 -7.89
N ILE A 777 22.73 -2.68 -9.13
CA ILE A 777 22.63 -1.76 -10.28
C ILE A 777 21.32 -2.05 -11.00
N GLN A 778 20.44 -1.05 -11.05
CA GLN A 778 19.19 -1.08 -11.80
C GLN A 778 18.74 0.33 -12.16
N VAL A 779 17.94 0.47 -13.21
CA VAL A 779 17.27 1.74 -13.54
C VAL A 779 16.41 2.18 -12.35
N GLY A 780 16.53 3.45 -11.96
CA GLY A 780 15.93 4.03 -10.76
C GLY A 780 16.73 3.80 -9.46
N GLY A 781 17.72 2.91 -9.46
CA GLY A 781 18.62 2.64 -8.33
C GLY A 781 19.62 3.77 -8.08
N LEU A 782 20.26 3.78 -6.91
CA LEU A 782 21.35 4.71 -6.61
C LEU A 782 22.54 4.49 -7.55
N ALA A 783 23.12 5.58 -8.02
CA ALA A 783 24.38 5.57 -8.76
C ALA A 783 25.59 5.49 -7.80
N ASP A 784 25.57 4.48 -6.93
CA ASP A 784 26.72 4.04 -6.13
C ASP A 784 27.41 2.91 -6.90
N LEU A 785 28.51 3.20 -7.60
CA LEU A 785 29.12 2.32 -8.61
C LEU A 785 30.63 2.23 -8.43
N LEU A 786 31.18 1.03 -8.63
CA LEU A 786 32.62 0.82 -8.79
C LEU A 786 32.91 0.47 -10.24
N VAL A 787 33.90 1.14 -10.81
CA VAL A 787 34.51 0.75 -12.07
C VAL A 787 35.83 0.08 -11.76
N LEU A 788 35.92 -1.20 -12.09
CA LEU A 788 37.08 -2.04 -11.82
C LEU A 788 37.77 -2.41 -13.13
N ASP A 789 39.10 -2.46 -13.13
CA ASP A 789 39.83 -3.09 -14.24
C ASP A 789 39.38 -4.54 -14.40
N GLU A 790 39.05 -4.97 -15.62
CA GLU A 790 38.45 -6.29 -15.87
C GLU A 790 39.39 -7.44 -15.46
N SER A 791 40.70 -7.27 -15.67
CA SER A 791 41.69 -8.34 -15.46
C SER A 791 42.14 -8.47 -14.02
N SER A 792 42.34 -7.34 -13.35
CA SER A 792 42.93 -7.25 -12.02
C SER A 792 41.92 -6.98 -10.92
N LEU A 793 40.70 -6.54 -11.29
CA LEU A 793 39.66 -6.04 -10.40
C LEU A 793 40.14 -4.89 -9.50
N GLU A 794 41.08 -4.09 -10.00
CA GLU A 794 41.55 -2.87 -9.33
C GLU A 794 40.56 -1.72 -9.50
N LEU A 795 40.32 -0.98 -8.41
CA LEU A 795 39.44 0.17 -8.43
C LEU A 795 40.03 1.28 -9.31
N ARG A 796 39.32 1.62 -10.39
CA ARG A 796 39.66 2.70 -11.31
C ARG A 796 38.85 3.96 -11.01
N TYR A 797 37.53 3.82 -10.91
CA TYR A 797 36.63 4.91 -10.57
C TYR A 797 35.62 4.48 -9.51
N LEU A 798 35.20 5.42 -8.66
CA LEU A 798 34.08 5.23 -7.75
C LEU A 798 33.10 6.38 -7.89
N PHE A 799 31.84 6.03 -8.11
CA PHE A 799 30.72 6.94 -8.05
C PHE A 799 29.97 6.73 -6.74
N SER A 800 29.66 7.82 -6.04
CA SER A 800 28.78 7.78 -4.90
C SER A 800 27.70 8.84 -5.05
N GLN A 801 26.44 8.40 -4.97
CA GLN A 801 25.27 9.22 -5.28
C GLN A 801 25.39 9.92 -6.65
N GLY A 802 25.92 9.21 -7.65
CA GLY A 802 26.11 9.70 -9.02
C GLY A 802 27.30 10.62 -9.24
N GLU A 803 27.97 11.05 -8.17
CA GLU A 803 29.16 11.89 -8.25
C GLU A 803 30.42 11.04 -8.32
N LEU A 804 31.34 11.38 -9.23
CA LEU A 804 32.66 10.76 -9.30
C LEU A 804 33.50 11.25 -8.11
N VAL A 805 33.80 10.37 -7.15
CA VAL A 805 34.54 10.72 -5.92
C VAL A 805 35.95 10.11 -5.86
N VAL A 806 36.22 9.07 -6.66
CA VAL A 806 37.57 8.52 -6.85
C VAL A 806 37.86 8.40 -8.34
N ASP A 807 39.01 8.93 -8.74
CA ASP A 807 39.69 8.61 -10.00
C ASP A 807 41.10 8.14 -9.62
N GLN A 808 41.43 6.88 -9.87
CA GLN A 808 42.72 6.32 -9.46
C GLN A 808 43.92 7.09 -10.06
N LYS A 809 43.79 7.69 -11.25
CA LYS A 809 44.87 8.44 -11.92
C LYS A 809 45.02 9.86 -11.38
N GLU A 810 43.92 10.53 -11.06
CA GLU A 810 43.90 11.93 -10.61
C GLU A 810 43.82 12.08 -9.08
N GLY A 811 43.51 11.01 -8.35
CA GLY A 811 43.39 10.97 -6.90
C GLY A 811 41.95 11.13 -6.37
N PHE A 812 41.81 11.78 -5.22
CA PHE A 812 40.49 12.02 -4.61
C PHE A 812 39.82 13.20 -5.30
N ALA A 813 38.75 12.95 -6.07
CA ALA A 813 38.16 13.94 -6.98
C ALA A 813 37.31 15.01 -6.27
N LYS A 814 36.95 14.80 -5.00
CA LYS A 814 36.29 15.82 -4.18
C LYS A 814 37.32 16.73 -3.51
N ALA A 815 37.43 17.98 -3.96
CA ALA A 815 38.00 19.05 -3.14
C ALA A 815 37.16 19.14 -1.85
N GLY A 816 37.85 19.10 -0.70
CA GLY A 816 37.23 19.02 0.64
C GLY A 816 36.29 20.16 0.98
#